data_AF-A0A243RY34-F1
#
_entry.id   AF-A0A243RY34-F1
#
_cell.length_a   1.000
_cell.length_b   1.000
_cell.length_c   1.000
_cell.angle_alpha   90.00
_cell.angle_beta   90.00
_cell.angle_gamma   90.00
#
_symmetry.space_group_name_H-M   'P 1'
#
loop_
_entity.id
_entity.type
_entity.pdbx_description
1 polymer ?
#
loop_
_entity_poly.entity_id
_entity_poly.type
_entity_poly.pdbx_seq_one_letter_code
_entity_poly.pdbx_strand_id
1 'polypeptide(L)'
;MIISAVLIRFFRSFNFDYLRKAHENFTPAPWDVLESDDLQYPFVRVPLEATVTTVVGANESGKSQLLSAIKCALTGVGIERGDFCRYSQFFAVNRSMAFPDFGLEFRNLEENERTILAKACKITIDEGLTTFILFRINGKDPEVYIPQNNGWERHTVHDKKALNTLLPHWFEIDTNVALPDSVPIRYLAEGKSSAQTGPRKERHSFIKLIMENAPSLFGASSERDTSVAPTLASAFAAANQSTESHDRQLALADDLLLKVATISRIAFQELLKAVESGRDGFANGIVERMNRTLAASLNFPKWWSQDNQFQLLLTLRDQDLVFTIRDRTGTEYSADERSGGLKYFLSYFVQYLAHEPPKSAVPEILLMDEPDAYLSSAGQQDLLRIFEDFANPQNPDRQPCQVVYVTHSPFLIDKNHGERIRVLEKGDGDEGTRVVRNAARNHYEPLRSAFGSFVAETTFISNCNLVLEGMSDQVMLASMSARLRRQRVASMDNLDLNTLTLVPAGSASQIPYLVYLARGRDVDRPALIVLLDSDSSGDQAVKALKKGPNGKPAIDEKFVLQLGDLPSNELISTYPDGVVAIEDLIPLTIAIPAVKQYAKEFLAPQEAAALEALTPEDVSFDDTSGTHDALERAAAARVEGFHLDKVGFARSVVDVVNRDDDLTEAAAIMDANFRILFRELGRRQRQALREITTEKISARIKRLKRSFLLDHPVGATREQATLHLEDIEAGLDNSLAAEDVKSQIRTIRREFKLDDEPNEPISDFKAFRDALDMLVYHQVNQVQEN
;
A
#
# COMPACT_ATOMS: atom_id res chain seq x y z
N MET A 1 23.72 6.20 -6.12
CA MET A 1 23.64 6.52 -4.67
C MET A 1 22.22 6.44 -4.08
N ILE A 2 22.09 6.09 -2.79
CA ILE A 2 20.83 6.12 -2.00
C ILE A 2 21.01 6.86 -0.65
N ILE A 3 19.92 7.37 -0.06
CA ILE A 3 19.92 7.87 1.33
C ILE A 3 19.64 6.69 2.25
N SER A 4 20.60 6.30 3.10
CA SER A 4 20.45 5.16 4.01
C SER A 4 20.00 5.54 5.42
N ALA A 5 20.17 6.80 5.82
CA ALA A 5 19.66 7.29 7.10
C ALA A 5 19.49 8.81 7.11
N VAL A 6 18.50 9.27 7.88
CA VAL A 6 18.30 10.67 8.23
C VAL A 6 18.77 10.88 9.67
N LEU A 7 19.58 11.90 9.89
CA LEU A 7 20.07 12.31 11.20
C LEU A 7 19.40 13.64 11.55
N ILE A 8 18.65 13.69 12.64
CA ILE A 8 17.90 14.89 13.04
C ILE A 8 18.26 15.25 14.48
N ARG A 9 18.53 16.53 14.73
CA ARG A 9 18.76 17.05 16.07
C ARG A 9 18.18 18.47 16.20
N PHE A 10 17.52 18.71 17.32
CA PHE A 10 16.90 19.98 17.69
C PHE A 10 15.89 20.56 16.67
N PHE A 11 15.07 19.71 16.06
CA PHE A 11 14.06 20.12 15.07
C PHE A 11 12.64 19.73 15.50
N ARG A 12 11.81 20.73 15.83
CA ARG A 12 10.40 20.57 16.22
C ARG A 12 10.21 19.51 17.32
N SER A 13 9.77 18.30 16.98
CA SER A 13 9.59 17.18 17.92
C SER A 13 10.88 16.38 18.19
N PHE A 14 11.88 16.45 17.30
CA PHE A 14 13.16 15.76 17.44
C PHE A 14 14.11 16.59 18.31
N ASN A 15 14.55 16.03 19.45
CA ASN A 15 15.55 16.65 20.30
C ASN A 15 16.96 16.09 20.03
N PHE A 16 17.35 15.01 20.71
CA PHE A 16 18.58 14.25 20.47
C PHE A 16 18.31 12.78 20.84
N ASP A 17 19.18 11.85 20.44
CA ASP A 17 19.00 10.43 20.75
C ASP A 17 19.33 10.15 22.23
N TYR A 18 18.30 10.32 23.07
CA TYR A 18 18.41 10.16 24.51
C TYR A 18 18.83 8.74 24.90
N LEU A 19 18.26 7.72 24.25
CA LEU A 19 18.56 6.31 24.52
C LEU A 19 20.02 5.99 24.18
N ARG A 20 20.53 6.47 23.04
CA ARG A 20 21.94 6.31 22.69
C ARG A 20 22.86 7.01 23.69
N LYS A 21 22.50 8.20 24.15
CA LYS A 21 23.29 8.96 25.14
C LYS A 21 23.32 8.28 26.52
N ALA A 22 22.23 7.63 26.92
CA ALA A 22 22.09 6.96 28.22
C ALA A 22 22.73 5.56 28.27
N HIS A 23 23.08 4.97 27.12
CA HIS A 23 23.63 3.62 27.04
C HIS A 23 25.06 3.54 27.63
N GLU A 24 25.37 2.49 28.41
CA GLU A 24 26.64 2.35 29.13
C GLU A 24 27.89 2.43 28.22
N ASN A 25 27.79 1.86 27.02
CA ASN A 25 28.85 1.87 26.00
C ASN A 25 28.76 3.05 25.01
N PHE A 26 28.15 4.18 25.40
CA PHE A 26 28.02 5.33 24.53
C PHE A 26 29.39 5.89 24.12
N THR A 27 29.61 5.96 22.81
CA THR A 27 30.77 6.65 22.21
C THR A 27 30.25 7.74 21.27
N PRO A 28 30.65 9.01 21.49
CA PRO A 28 30.21 10.11 20.64
C PRO A 28 30.87 10.01 19.26
N ALA A 29 30.09 10.20 18.21
CA ALA A 29 30.63 10.44 16.89
C ALA A 29 31.17 11.88 16.80
N PRO A 30 32.05 12.20 15.84
CA PRO A 30 32.64 13.54 15.73
C PRO A 30 31.60 14.68 15.63
N TRP A 31 30.44 14.42 15.02
CA TRP A 31 29.34 15.38 14.88
C TRP A 31 28.39 15.44 16.10
N ASP A 32 28.51 14.51 17.06
CA ASP A 32 27.68 14.50 18.26
C ASP A 32 28.13 15.57 19.28
N VAL A 33 29.34 16.13 19.12
CA VAL A 33 29.93 17.13 20.02
C VAL A 33 29.63 18.55 19.52
N LEU A 34 29.07 19.40 20.39
CA LEU A 34 28.84 20.81 20.07
C LEU A 34 30.13 21.63 20.23
N GLU A 35 30.41 22.54 19.29
CA GLU A 35 31.66 23.32 19.21
C GLU A 35 31.98 24.17 20.46
N SER A 36 30.98 24.56 21.25
CA SER A 36 31.13 25.56 22.31
C SER A 36 31.39 25.00 23.71
N ASP A 37 31.05 23.75 24.01
CA ASP A 37 30.90 23.30 25.41
C ASP A 37 31.31 21.82 25.70
N ASP A 38 31.97 21.10 24.77
CA ASP A 38 32.23 19.64 24.86
C ASP A 38 30.98 18.78 25.15
N LEU A 39 29.78 19.36 25.00
CA LEU A 39 28.53 18.69 25.27
C LEU A 39 28.18 17.73 24.14
N GLN A 40 27.84 16.50 24.52
CA GLN A 40 27.54 15.40 23.61
C GLN A 40 26.02 15.25 23.45
N TYR A 41 25.51 15.49 22.25
CA TYR A 41 24.11 15.31 21.87
C TYR A 41 24.02 14.51 20.59
N PRO A 42 23.86 13.18 20.70
CA PRO A 42 23.80 12.33 19.53
C PRO A 42 22.56 12.63 18.68
N PHE A 43 22.70 12.57 17.36
CA PHE A 43 21.56 12.74 16.45
C PHE A 43 20.58 11.56 16.57
N VAL A 44 19.28 11.86 16.49
CA VAL A 44 18.25 10.83 16.27
C VAL A 44 18.44 10.29 14.85
N ARG A 45 18.82 9.02 14.74
CA ARG A 45 19.08 8.36 13.45
C ARG A 45 17.89 7.51 13.02
N VAL A 46 17.23 7.92 11.94
CA VAL A 46 16.15 7.16 11.29
C VAL A 46 16.72 6.45 10.06
N PRO A 47 16.92 5.12 10.08
CA PRO A 47 17.41 4.39 8.91
C PRO A 47 16.33 4.34 7.82
N LEU A 48 16.74 4.45 6.55
CA LEU A 48 15.87 4.33 5.38
C LEU A 48 16.27 3.11 4.56
N GLU A 49 15.28 2.50 3.92
CA GLU A 49 15.48 1.39 2.97
C GLU A 49 15.80 1.91 1.57
N ALA A 50 16.51 1.12 0.77
CA ALA A 50 16.85 1.48 -0.61
C ALA A 50 15.62 1.62 -1.53
N THR A 51 14.52 0.97 -1.18
CA THR A 51 13.26 0.97 -1.94
C THR A 51 12.20 1.82 -1.24
N VAL A 52 11.33 1.21 -0.44
CA VAL A 52 10.23 1.87 0.25
C VAL A 52 10.51 1.89 1.75
N THR A 53 10.31 3.03 2.40
CA THR A 53 10.31 3.17 3.86
C THR A 53 8.94 3.71 4.30
N THR A 54 8.25 2.94 5.13
CA THR A 54 6.97 3.32 5.73
C THR A 54 7.22 3.80 7.16
N VAL A 55 6.77 5.01 7.48
CA VAL A 55 6.94 5.58 8.82
C VAL A 55 5.60 5.77 9.49
N VAL A 56 5.44 5.18 10.67
CA VAL A 56 4.18 5.17 11.42
C VAL A 56 4.43 5.57 12.86
N GLY A 57 3.38 5.95 13.57
CA GLY A 57 3.50 6.46 14.92
C GLY A 57 2.29 7.27 15.34
N ALA A 58 2.10 7.43 16.64
CA ALA A 58 1.02 8.23 17.21
C ALA A 58 1.06 9.70 16.75
N ASN A 59 -0.01 10.45 17.03
CA ASN A 59 -0.03 11.89 16.75
C ASN A 59 1.15 12.58 17.45
N GLU A 60 1.72 13.59 16.81
CA GLU A 60 2.88 14.37 17.33
C GLU A 60 4.19 13.58 17.48
N SER A 61 4.31 12.37 16.94
CA SER A 61 5.50 11.54 17.15
C SER A 61 6.74 11.92 16.33
N GLY A 62 6.64 12.81 15.32
CA GLY A 62 7.78 13.11 14.43
C GLY A 62 7.55 12.89 12.94
N LYS A 63 6.43 12.30 12.53
CA LYS A 63 6.21 11.77 11.17
C LYS A 63 6.40 12.81 10.05
N SER A 64 5.53 13.81 9.96
CA SER A 64 5.64 14.87 8.94
C SER A 64 6.92 15.70 9.10
N GLN A 65 7.46 15.76 10.33
CA GLN A 65 8.73 16.43 10.61
C GLN A 65 9.92 15.67 10.01
N LEU A 66 9.89 14.33 9.96
CA LEU A 66 10.92 13.55 9.29
C LEU A 66 11.02 13.88 7.80
N LEU A 67 9.88 13.97 7.10
CA LEU A 67 9.86 14.37 5.68
C LEU A 67 10.40 15.79 5.48
N SER A 68 10.00 16.72 6.36
CA SER A 68 10.51 18.09 6.36
C SER A 68 12.03 18.13 6.58
N ALA A 69 12.56 17.30 7.47
CA ALA A 69 13.98 17.19 7.74
C ALA A 69 14.76 16.65 6.53
N ILE A 70 14.23 15.68 5.80
CA ILE A 70 14.83 15.18 4.53
C ILE A 70 14.94 16.33 3.52
N LYS A 71 13.85 17.09 3.31
CA LYS A 71 13.83 18.25 2.39
C LYS A 71 14.85 19.31 2.79
N CYS A 72 14.91 19.66 4.08
CA CYS A 72 15.86 20.63 4.63
C CYS A 72 17.30 20.16 4.45
N ALA A 73 17.58 18.88 4.70
CA ALA A 73 18.91 18.32 4.59
C ALA A 73 19.40 18.24 3.14
N LEU A 74 18.53 17.88 2.19
CA LEU A 74 18.85 17.88 0.76
C LEU A 74 19.08 19.31 0.24
N THR A 75 18.15 20.22 0.48
CA THR A 75 18.16 21.55 -0.18
C THR A 75 18.95 22.62 0.57
N GLY A 76 18.97 22.55 1.91
CA GLY A 76 19.43 23.65 2.76
C GLY A 76 18.52 24.87 2.76
N VAL A 77 17.30 24.76 2.23
CA VAL A 77 16.30 25.83 2.13
C VAL A 77 15.18 25.59 3.15
N GLY A 78 14.53 26.65 3.62
CA GLY A 78 13.39 26.57 4.55
C GLY A 78 13.78 26.21 5.98
N ILE A 79 15.05 26.43 6.36
CA ILE A 79 15.54 26.19 7.71
C ILE A 79 15.38 27.47 8.54
N GLU A 80 14.41 27.49 9.45
CA GLU A 80 14.11 28.64 10.29
C GLU A 80 14.46 28.40 11.76
N ARG A 81 14.81 29.48 12.49
CA ARG A 81 15.04 29.41 13.94
C ARG A 81 13.78 28.99 14.69
N GLY A 82 12.60 29.36 14.19
CA GLY A 82 11.30 28.99 14.79
C GLY A 82 11.01 27.49 14.78
N ASP A 83 11.73 26.72 13.96
CA ASP A 83 11.62 25.26 13.91
C ASP A 83 12.50 24.55 14.95
N PHE A 84 13.27 25.29 15.76
CA PHE A 84 14.10 24.69 16.80
C PHE A 84 13.23 23.93 17.82
N CYS A 85 13.73 22.77 18.26
CA CYS A 85 13.00 21.90 19.17
C CYS A 85 12.65 22.61 20.49
N ARG A 86 11.36 22.65 20.83
CA ARG A 86 10.85 23.30 22.05
C ARG A 86 11.18 22.50 23.32
N TYR A 87 11.47 21.21 23.17
CA TYR A 87 11.90 20.34 24.28
C TYR A 87 13.38 20.51 24.61
N SER A 88 14.16 21.14 23.73
CA SER A 88 15.59 21.32 23.93
C SER A 88 15.85 22.32 25.06
N GLN A 89 16.78 21.97 25.95
CA GLN A 89 17.31 22.89 26.96
C GLN A 89 18.00 24.14 26.35
N PHE A 90 18.33 24.10 25.06
CA PHE A 90 18.90 25.23 24.32
C PHE A 90 17.83 26.18 23.75
N PHE A 91 16.55 25.90 23.98
CA PHE A 91 15.44 26.78 23.62
C PHE A 91 15.42 28.01 24.53
N ALA A 92 16.26 28.99 24.23
CA ALA A 92 16.47 30.18 25.03
C ALA A 92 15.76 31.41 24.43
N VAL A 93 15.05 32.18 25.26
CA VAL A 93 14.42 33.47 24.89
C VAL A 93 15.38 34.65 25.10
N ASN A 94 16.36 34.49 25.98
CA ASN A 94 17.33 35.52 26.37
C ASN A 94 18.62 35.53 25.52
N ARG A 95 18.71 34.66 24.51
CA ARG A 95 19.83 34.55 23.55
C ARG A 95 19.27 34.37 22.14
N SER A 96 20.10 34.54 21.10
CA SER A 96 19.68 34.24 19.73
C SER A 96 19.37 32.75 19.57
N MET A 97 18.12 32.41 19.26
CA MET A 97 17.63 31.04 19.07
C MET A 97 18.44 30.30 17.99
N ALA A 98 18.99 29.12 18.29
CA ALA A 98 19.80 28.36 17.34
C ALA A 98 18.97 27.84 16.15
N PHE A 99 19.66 27.43 15.08
CA PHE A 99 19.01 26.71 13.98
C PHE A 99 19.02 25.19 14.27
N PRO A 100 18.02 24.45 13.78
CA PRO A 100 18.01 22.99 13.85
C PRO A 100 19.14 22.36 13.04
N ASP A 101 19.51 21.13 13.39
CA ASP A 101 20.58 20.38 12.75
C ASP A 101 20.04 19.19 11.96
N PHE A 102 20.56 19.01 10.74
CA PHE A 102 20.15 17.92 9.86
C PHE A 102 21.37 17.22 9.26
N GLY A 103 21.24 15.92 9.03
CA GLY A 103 22.20 15.15 8.26
C GLY A 103 21.58 14.01 7.47
N LEU A 104 22.29 13.59 6.41
CA LEU A 104 21.92 12.48 5.55
C LEU A 104 23.13 11.58 5.35
N GLU A 105 22.96 10.30 5.62
CA GLU A 105 23.93 9.26 5.28
C GLU A 105 23.61 8.72 3.88
N PHE A 106 24.60 8.76 3.00
CA PHE A 106 24.50 8.26 1.63
C PHE A 106 25.33 7.00 1.46
N ARG A 107 24.82 6.04 0.69
CA ARG A 107 25.49 4.77 0.36
C ARG A 107 25.44 4.48 -1.13
N ASN A 108 26.24 3.50 -1.56
CA ASN A 108 26.32 2.99 -2.93
C ASN A 108 26.70 4.11 -3.92
N LEU A 109 27.80 4.81 -3.62
CA LEU A 109 28.33 5.83 -4.52
C LEU A 109 28.94 5.20 -5.78
N GLU A 110 28.56 5.76 -6.93
CA GLU A 110 29.13 5.50 -8.23
C GLU A 110 30.36 6.38 -8.50
N GLU A 111 31.12 6.08 -9.56
CA GLU A 111 32.37 6.75 -9.88
C GLU A 111 32.18 8.24 -10.24
N ASN A 112 31.12 8.55 -10.99
CA ASN A 112 30.72 9.92 -11.32
C ASN A 112 30.37 10.71 -10.04
N GLU A 113 29.62 10.11 -9.11
CA GLU A 113 29.19 10.69 -7.84
C GLU A 113 30.40 11.00 -6.94
N ARG A 114 31.36 10.07 -6.84
CA ARG A 114 32.65 10.30 -6.17
C ARG A 114 33.39 11.49 -6.74
N THR A 115 33.45 11.61 -8.07
CA THR A 115 34.13 12.71 -8.75
C THR A 115 33.47 14.06 -8.46
N ILE A 116 32.14 14.11 -8.44
CA ILE A 116 31.38 15.34 -8.12
C ILE A 116 31.60 15.71 -6.65
N LEU A 117 31.59 14.74 -5.72
CA LEU A 117 31.86 14.96 -4.31
C LEU A 117 33.27 15.49 -4.06
N ALA A 118 34.28 14.89 -4.71
CA ALA A 118 35.67 15.32 -4.65
C ALA A 118 35.83 16.77 -5.10
N LYS A 119 35.14 17.15 -6.19
CA LYS A 119 35.08 18.54 -6.68
C LYS A 119 34.38 19.48 -5.69
N ALA A 120 33.25 19.07 -5.10
CA ALA A 120 32.47 19.87 -4.16
C ALA A 120 33.29 20.24 -2.90
N CYS A 121 34.05 19.28 -2.39
CA CYS A 121 34.89 19.44 -1.19
C CYS A 121 36.34 19.86 -1.50
N LYS A 122 36.76 19.88 -2.77
CA LYS A 122 38.15 20.11 -3.22
C LYS A 122 39.16 19.16 -2.57
N ILE A 123 38.83 17.87 -2.53
CA ILE A 123 39.64 16.81 -1.93
C ILE A 123 39.91 15.69 -2.94
N THR A 124 40.82 14.79 -2.58
CA THR A 124 40.98 13.50 -3.29
C THR A 124 40.17 12.46 -2.54
N ILE A 125 39.41 11.65 -3.26
CA ILE A 125 38.56 10.59 -2.71
C ILE A 125 39.08 9.24 -3.22
N ASP A 126 39.15 8.25 -2.34
CA ASP A 126 39.51 6.87 -2.69
C ASP A 126 38.46 6.24 -3.65
N GLU A 127 38.92 5.46 -4.62
CA GLU A 127 38.07 4.70 -5.55
C GLU A 127 37.14 3.73 -4.81
N GLY A 128 37.56 3.22 -3.64
CA GLY A 128 36.77 2.34 -2.79
C GLY A 128 35.66 3.02 -1.99
N LEU A 129 35.51 4.36 -2.04
CA LEU A 129 34.54 5.06 -1.23
C LEU A 129 33.09 4.75 -1.66
N THR A 130 32.31 4.17 -0.75
CA THR A 130 30.90 3.83 -0.98
C THR A 130 29.92 4.63 -0.14
N THR A 131 30.38 5.38 0.88
CA THR A 131 29.52 6.05 1.87
C THR A 131 30.07 7.42 2.25
N PHE A 132 29.20 8.40 2.46
CA PHE A 132 29.53 9.67 3.13
C PHE A 132 28.32 10.19 3.92
N ILE A 133 28.54 11.16 4.81
CA ILE A 133 27.46 11.84 5.54
C ILE A 133 27.53 13.33 5.25
N LEU A 134 26.41 13.92 4.83
CA LEU A 134 26.23 15.36 4.71
C LEU A 134 25.59 15.90 5.98
N PHE A 135 26.10 16.99 6.54
CA PHE A 135 25.50 17.71 7.65
C PHE A 135 25.24 19.18 7.31
N ARG A 136 24.16 19.72 7.88
CA ARG A 136 23.81 21.14 7.93
C ARG A 136 23.54 21.48 9.39
N ILE A 137 24.55 22.05 10.06
CA ILE A 137 24.55 22.29 11.51
C ILE A 137 24.46 23.79 11.78
N ASN A 138 23.53 24.19 12.64
CA ASN A 138 23.37 25.55 13.15
C ASN A 138 23.33 26.64 12.05
N GLY A 139 22.72 26.34 10.91
CA GLY A 139 22.59 27.27 9.78
C GLY A 139 23.90 27.66 9.09
N LYS A 140 24.99 26.92 9.34
CA LYS A 140 26.30 27.11 8.70
C LYS A 140 26.35 26.47 7.30
N ASP A 141 27.48 26.67 6.62
CA ASP A 141 27.78 25.97 5.37
C ASP A 141 27.78 24.45 5.58
N PRO A 142 27.34 23.66 4.58
CA PRO A 142 27.29 22.21 4.69
C PRO A 142 28.68 21.60 4.88
N GLU A 143 28.72 20.57 5.70
CA GLU A 143 29.93 19.77 5.98
C GLU A 143 29.72 18.33 5.52
N VAL A 144 30.76 17.71 5.00
CA VAL A 144 30.76 16.30 4.56
C VAL A 144 31.73 15.52 5.44
N TYR A 145 31.31 14.34 5.90
CA TYR A 145 32.13 13.40 6.64
C TYR A 145 32.37 12.16 5.80
N ILE A 146 33.63 11.77 5.66
CA ILE A 146 34.08 10.62 4.86
C ILE A 146 34.76 9.61 5.79
N PRO A 147 34.45 8.30 5.68
CA PRO A 147 35.14 7.26 6.44
C PRO A 147 36.63 7.17 6.06
N GLN A 148 37.48 7.07 7.07
CA GLN A 148 38.92 6.79 6.98
C GLN A 148 39.25 5.59 7.88
N ASN A 149 40.43 4.97 7.69
CA ASN A 149 40.84 3.70 8.33
C ASN A 149 40.45 3.51 9.82
N ASN A 150 40.40 4.58 10.63
CA ASN A 150 40.02 4.54 12.05
C ASN A 150 39.02 5.66 12.48
N GLY A 151 38.16 6.16 11.58
CA GLY A 151 37.18 7.18 11.98
C GLY A 151 36.52 7.93 10.83
N TRP A 152 36.09 9.16 11.09
CA TRP A 152 35.47 10.06 10.12
C TRP A 152 36.30 11.33 9.96
N GLU A 153 36.60 11.69 8.73
CA GLU A 153 37.28 12.94 8.38
C GLU A 153 36.25 13.99 7.94
N ARG A 154 36.36 15.21 8.49
CA ARG A 154 35.46 16.33 8.21
C ARG A 154 35.99 17.20 7.08
N HIS A 155 35.15 17.49 6.09
CA HIS A 155 35.45 18.36 4.97
C HIS A 155 34.38 19.43 4.78
N THR A 156 34.79 20.67 4.56
CA THR A 156 33.88 21.77 4.24
C THR A 156 33.52 21.76 2.75
N VAL A 157 32.26 22.01 2.43
CA VAL A 157 31.81 22.11 1.03
C VAL A 157 32.16 23.49 0.48
N HIS A 158 33.00 23.53 -0.56
CA HIS A 158 33.43 24.77 -1.20
C HIS A 158 32.63 25.11 -2.47
N ASP A 159 32.11 24.11 -3.19
CA ASP A 159 31.26 24.28 -4.36
C ASP A 159 29.86 23.72 -4.10
N LYS A 160 28.96 24.61 -3.64
CA LYS A 160 27.56 24.28 -3.36
C LYS A 160 26.78 23.86 -4.61
N LYS A 161 27.17 24.34 -5.80
CA LYS A 161 26.51 23.95 -7.06
C LYS A 161 26.86 22.51 -7.42
N ALA A 162 28.13 22.13 -7.27
CA ALA A 162 28.56 20.75 -7.44
C ALA A 162 27.84 19.82 -6.46
N LEU A 163 27.76 20.19 -5.17
CA LEU A 163 27.01 19.44 -4.17
C LEU A 163 25.53 19.27 -4.58
N ASN A 164 24.84 20.36 -4.95
CA ASN A 164 23.43 20.28 -5.36
C ASN A 164 23.20 19.44 -6.62
N THR A 165 24.22 19.25 -7.47
CA THR A 165 24.14 18.38 -8.65
C THR A 165 24.32 16.90 -8.28
N LEU A 166 25.00 16.62 -7.16
CA LEU A 166 25.19 15.28 -6.61
C LEU A 166 23.94 14.78 -5.88
N LEU A 167 23.30 15.63 -5.08
CA LEU A 167 22.26 15.20 -4.15
C LEU A 167 20.98 14.73 -4.85
N PRO A 168 20.31 13.68 -4.33
CA PRO A 168 19.05 13.20 -4.88
C PRO A 168 17.98 14.31 -4.95
N HIS A 169 17.19 14.30 -6.02
CA HIS A 169 16.06 15.21 -6.15
C HIS A 169 14.85 14.65 -5.37
N TRP A 170 14.21 15.47 -4.54
CA TRP A 170 12.97 15.07 -3.89
C TRP A 170 11.78 15.63 -4.65
N PHE A 171 10.68 14.87 -4.68
CA PHE A 171 9.40 15.32 -5.20
C PHE A 171 8.25 14.73 -4.38
N GLU A 172 7.06 15.28 -4.58
CA GLU A 172 5.81 14.82 -3.96
C GLU A 172 4.74 14.73 -5.04
N ILE A 173 3.72 13.92 -4.78
CA ILE A 173 2.51 13.88 -5.60
C ILE A 173 1.47 14.77 -4.92
N ASP A 174 0.90 15.74 -5.65
CA ASP A 174 -0.11 16.63 -5.09
C ASP A 174 -1.44 15.87 -4.95
N THR A 175 -1.74 15.52 -3.71
CA THR A 175 -2.88 14.68 -3.35
C THR A 175 -4.20 15.46 -3.40
N ASN A 176 -4.16 16.79 -3.53
CA ASN A 176 -5.35 17.64 -3.44
C ASN A 176 -5.87 18.12 -4.80
N VAL A 177 -5.20 17.76 -5.90
CA VAL A 177 -5.59 18.16 -7.25
C VAL A 177 -6.36 17.03 -7.93
N ALA A 178 -7.67 17.18 -8.09
CA ALA A 178 -8.49 16.26 -8.89
C ALA A 178 -8.43 16.59 -10.39
N LEU A 179 -8.80 15.65 -11.26
CA LEU A 179 -9.04 15.97 -12.67
C LEU A 179 -10.18 17.00 -12.80
N PRO A 180 -10.10 17.93 -13.76
CA PRO A 180 -11.19 18.88 -14.02
C PRO A 180 -12.38 18.16 -14.65
N ASP A 181 -13.59 18.69 -14.48
CA ASP A 181 -14.77 18.20 -15.20
C ASP A 181 -14.62 18.23 -16.71
N SER A 182 -13.99 19.29 -17.21
CA SER A 182 -13.83 19.53 -18.63
C SER A 182 -12.59 20.34 -18.94
N VAL A 183 -12.04 20.10 -20.11
CA VAL A 183 -10.88 20.82 -20.64
C VAL A 183 -11.26 21.48 -21.96
N PRO A 184 -11.04 22.79 -22.11
CA PRO A 184 -11.24 23.47 -23.38
C PRO A 184 -10.32 22.88 -24.45
N ILE A 185 -10.86 22.53 -25.63
CA ILE A 185 -10.07 21.95 -26.73
C ILE A 185 -8.98 22.93 -27.17
N ARG A 186 -9.28 24.24 -27.17
CA ARG A 186 -8.32 25.30 -27.48
C ARG A 186 -7.10 25.28 -26.56
N TYR A 187 -7.28 25.02 -25.26
CA TYR A 187 -6.18 24.91 -24.30
C TYR A 187 -5.22 23.78 -24.71
N LEU A 188 -5.75 22.59 -25.02
CA LEU A 188 -4.95 21.43 -25.43
C LEU A 188 -4.26 21.63 -26.80
N ALA A 189 -4.93 22.32 -27.73
CA ALA A 189 -4.44 22.59 -29.08
C ALA A 189 -3.32 23.65 -29.12
N GLU A 190 -3.40 24.69 -28.29
CA GLU A 190 -2.52 25.87 -28.34
C GLU A 190 -1.48 25.92 -27.21
N GLY A 191 -1.68 25.20 -26.10
CA GLY A 191 -0.76 25.17 -24.96
C GLY A 191 -0.62 26.51 -24.23
N LYS A 192 -1.62 27.39 -24.34
CA LYS A 192 -1.63 28.73 -23.73
C LYS A 192 -2.83 28.92 -22.81
N SER A 193 -2.59 29.47 -21.62
CA SER A 193 -3.59 30.03 -20.71
C SER A 193 -4.13 31.34 -21.32
N SER A 194 -5.09 31.19 -22.24
CA SER A 194 -5.80 32.32 -22.85
C SER A 194 -7.06 32.68 -22.06
N ALA A 195 -7.75 33.74 -22.49
CA ALA A 195 -9.00 34.25 -21.92
C ALA A 195 -10.22 33.29 -21.99
N GLN A 196 -9.98 31.99 -22.17
CA GLN A 196 -10.98 30.96 -22.44
C GLN A 196 -10.72 29.67 -21.66
N THR A 197 -9.79 29.69 -20.71
CA THR A 197 -9.48 28.54 -19.84
C THR A 197 -10.27 28.53 -18.54
N GLY A 198 -11.21 29.45 -18.35
CA GLY A 198 -12.07 29.44 -17.16
C GLY A 198 -12.99 28.20 -17.10
N PRO A 199 -13.44 27.82 -15.89
CA PRO A 199 -14.33 26.67 -15.71
C PRO A 199 -15.56 26.75 -16.63
N ARG A 200 -15.95 25.61 -17.22
CA ARG A 200 -17.05 25.57 -18.20
C ARG A 200 -18.37 26.13 -17.66
N LYS A 201 -18.67 25.89 -16.39
CA LYS A 201 -19.88 26.39 -15.72
C LYS A 201 -19.96 27.92 -15.71
N GLU A 202 -18.84 28.59 -15.45
CA GLU A 202 -18.76 30.06 -15.44
C GLU A 202 -18.91 30.61 -16.86
N ARG A 203 -18.25 30.01 -17.85
CA ARG A 203 -18.40 30.36 -19.27
C ARG A 203 -19.83 30.19 -19.76
N HIS A 204 -20.48 29.07 -19.41
CA HIS A 204 -21.87 28.82 -19.78
C HIS A 204 -22.82 29.82 -19.09
N SER A 205 -22.58 30.14 -17.82
CA SER A 205 -23.36 31.15 -17.07
C SER A 205 -23.25 32.52 -17.72
N PHE A 206 -22.05 32.91 -18.18
CA PHE A 206 -21.84 34.16 -18.92
C PHE A 206 -22.59 34.19 -20.26
N ILE A 207 -22.51 33.12 -21.06
CA ILE A 207 -23.25 33.02 -22.34
C ILE A 207 -24.76 33.10 -22.09
N LYS A 208 -25.26 32.37 -21.08
CA LYS A 208 -26.67 32.40 -20.69
C LYS A 208 -27.11 33.81 -20.32
N LEU A 209 -26.32 34.51 -19.49
CA LEU A 209 -26.60 35.89 -19.09
C LEU A 209 -26.64 36.84 -20.30
N ILE A 210 -25.73 36.68 -21.28
CA ILE A 210 -25.78 37.45 -22.53
C ILE A 210 -27.08 37.17 -23.28
N MET A 211 -27.46 35.90 -23.44
CA MET A 211 -28.65 35.52 -24.22
C MET A 211 -29.95 35.98 -23.57
N GLU A 212 -30.05 35.88 -22.24
CA GLU A 212 -31.20 36.39 -21.47
C GLU A 212 -31.37 37.91 -21.60
N ASN A 213 -30.25 38.63 -21.76
CA ASN A 213 -30.23 40.08 -21.93
C ASN A 213 -30.02 40.51 -23.39
N ALA A 214 -30.06 39.60 -24.36
CA ALA A 214 -29.79 39.94 -25.77
C ALA A 214 -30.75 41.01 -26.33
N PRO A 215 -32.06 41.01 -26.01
CA PRO A 215 -32.97 42.06 -26.47
C PRO A 215 -32.64 43.44 -25.90
N SER A 216 -32.17 43.53 -24.65
CA SER A 216 -31.80 44.79 -24.01
C SER A 216 -30.40 45.27 -24.41
N LEU A 217 -29.50 44.36 -24.77
CA LEU A 217 -28.12 44.64 -25.19
C LEU A 217 -27.99 44.96 -26.68
N PHE A 218 -28.72 44.25 -27.55
CA PHE A 218 -28.57 44.27 -29.00
C PHE A 218 -29.86 44.61 -29.76
N GLY A 219 -30.96 44.88 -29.05
CA GLY A 219 -32.24 45.30 -29.66
C GLY A 219 -32.18 46.68 -30.33
N ALA A 220 -33.06 46.91 -31.30
CA ALA A 220 -33.08 48.13 -32.12
C ALA A 220 -33.68 49.38 -31.41
N SER A 221 -34.13 49.26 -30.17
CA SER A 221 -34.73 50.37 -29.40
C SER A 221 -33.68 51.27 -28.74
N SER A 222 -33.93 52.58 -28.74
CA SER A 222 -33.02 53.66 -28.35
C SER A 222 -32.64 53.75 -26.86
N GLU A 223 -33.12 52.85 -26.02
CA GLU A 223 -32.78 52.78 -24.59
C GLU A 223 -32.06 51.45 -24.32
N ARG A 224 -30.72 51.46 -24.44
CA ARG A 224 -29.90 50.36 -23.92
C ARG A 224 -29.93 50.45 -22.41
N ASP A 225 -30.38 49.39 -21.76
CA ASP A 225 -30.43 49.33 -20.30
C ASP A 225 -29.00 49.21 -19.72
N THR A 226 -28.44 50.34 -19.28
CA THR A 226 -27.08 50.40 -18.74
C THR A 226 -26.91 49.69 -17.38
N SER A 227 -28.02 49.27 -16.75
CA SER A 227 -28.00 48.59 -15.46
C SER A 227 -27.40 47.18 -15.50
N VAL A 228 -27.38 46.54 -16.67
CA VAL A 228 -26.89 45.16 -16.87
C VAL A 228 -25.37 45.09 -17.06
N ALA A 229 -24.74 46.20 -17.48
CA ALA A 229 -23.31 46.29 -17.76
C ALA A 229 -22.38 45.83 -16.60
N PRO A 230 -22.58 46.25 -15.32
CA PRO A 230 -21.74 45.79 -14.22
C PRO A 230 -21.87 44.28 -13.95
N THR A 231 -23.06 43.71 -14.11
CA THR A 231 -23.32 42.27 -13.95
C THR A 231 -22.66 41.45 -15.06
N LEU A 232 -22.68 41.94 -16.29
CA LEU A 232 -21.95 41.31 -17.41
C LEU A 232 -20.44 41.43 -17.24
N ALA A 233 -19.95 42.56 -16.73
CA ALA A 233 -18.53 42.76 -16.47
C ALA A 233 -18.01 41.80 -15.38
N SER A 234 -18.79 41.60 -14.30
CA SER A 234 -18.42 40.65 -13.25
C SER A 234 -18.52 39.19 -13.72
N ALA A 235 -19.56 38.83 -14.47
CA ALA A 235 -19.70 37.49 -15.05
C ALA A 235 -18.60 37.19 -16.09
N PHE A 236 -18.22 38.17 -16.91
CA PHE A 236 -17.08 38.06 -17.82
C PHE A 236 -15.78 37.87 -17.03
N ALA A 237 -15.55 38.66 -15.98
CA ALA A 237 -14.38 38.50 -15.13
C ALA A 237 -14.32 37.10 -14.53
N ALA A 238 -15.41 36.57 -13.97
CA ALA A 238 -15.48 35.22 -13.42
C ALA A 238 -15.25 34.13 -14.49
N ALA A 239 -15.85 34.27 -15.67
CA ALA A 239 -15.67 33.33 -16.79
C ALA A 239 -14.26 33.35 -17.41
N ASN A 240 -13.53 34.43 -17.18
CA ASN A 240 -12.22 34.71 -17.78
C ASN A 240 -11.06 34.59 -16.77
N GLN A 241 -11.36 34.46 -15.47
CA GLN A 241 -10.36 34.36 -14.43
C GLN A 241 -10.03 32.88 -14.18
N SER A 242 -8.80 32.47 -14.52
CA SER A 242 -8.30 31.18 -14.06
C SER A 242 -7.90 31.29 -12.59
N THR A 243 -8.25 30.29 -11.79
CA THR A 243 -7.78 30.15 -10.41
C THR A 243 -6.55 29.25 -10.41
N GLU A 244 -5.64 29.43 -9.45
CA GLU A 244 -4.46 28.56 -9.32
C GLU A 244 -4.85 27.07 -9.21
N SER A 245 -5.95 26.79 -8.50
CA SER A 245 -6.51 25.44 -8.44
C SER A 245 -6.92 24.93 -9.82
N HIS A 246 -7.62 25.73 -10.63
CA HIS A 246 -8.05 25.31 -11.95
C HIS A 246 -6.88 25.11 -12.91
N ASP A 247 -5.86 25.98 -12.84
CA ASP A 247 -4.64 25.82 -13.63
C ASP A 247 -3.92 24.50 -13.32
N ARG A 248 -3.85 24.10 -12.04
CA ARG A 248 -3.30 22.78 -11.65
C ARG A 248 -4.13 21.62 -12.18
N GLN A 249 -5.47 21.73 -12.18
CA GLN A 249 -6.34 20.71 -12.77
C GLN A 249 -6.12 20.59 -14.29
N LEU A 250 -6.02 21.72 -14.99
CA LEU A 250 -5.75 21.74 -16.43
C LEU A 250 -4.36 21.19 -16.75
N ALA A 251 -3.35 21.44 -15.91
CA ALA A 251 -2.02 20.85 -16.03
C ALA A 251 -2.07 19.32 -15.86
N LEU A 252 -2.81 18.83 -14.85
CA LEU A 252 -3.01 17.39 -14.65
C LEU A 252 -3.70 16.73 -15.86
N ALA A 253 -4.67 17.42 -16.47
CA ALA A 253 -5.30 16.92 -17.69
C ALA A 253 -4.38 16.97 -18.92
N ASP A 254 -3.51 17.98 -19.05
CA ASP A 254 -2.47 18.04 -20.08
C ASP A 254 -1.49 16.85 -19.92
N ASP A 255 -1.06 16.56 -18.69
CA ASP A 255 -0.23 15.40 -18.35
C ASP A 255 -0.91 14.08 -18.71
N LEU A 256 -2.18 13.90 -18.33
CA LEU A 256 -2.96 12.72 -18.69
C LEU A 256 -3.07 12.53 -20.20
N LEU A 257 -3.45 13.57 -20.93
CA LEU A 257 -3.78 13.43 -22.35
C LEU A 257 -2.55 13.41 -23.25
N LEU A 258 -1.53 14.20 -22.93
CA LEU A 258 -0.34 14.33 -23.76
C LEU A 258 0.79 13.40 -23.35
N LYS A 259 1.09 13.26 -22.05
CA LYS A 259 2.21 12.43 -21.60
C LYS A 259 1.77 10.99 -21.43
N VAL A 260 0.70 10.74 -20.69
CA VAL A 260 0.23 9.38 -20.38
C VAL A 260 -0.46 8.74 -21.60
N ALA A 261 -1.48 9.40 -22.15
CA ALA A 261 -2.20 8.90 -23.32
C ALA A 261 -1.44 9.15 -24.64
N THR A 262 -0.32 9.89 -24.63
CA THR A 262 0.50 10.15 -25.84
C THR A 262 -0.29 10.77 -27.00
N ILE A 263 -1.38 11.49 -26.72
CA ILE A 263 -2.21 12.12 -27.75
C ILE A 263 -1.47 13.36 -28.24
N SER A 264 -1.17 13.43 -29.53
CA SER A 264 -0.46 14.60 -30.09
C SER A 264 -1.34 15.86 -30.03
N ARG A 265 -0.71 17.02 -29.77
CA ARG A 265 -1.36 18.35 -29.89
C ARG A 265 -2.01 18.57 -31.26
N ILE A 266 -1.48 17.94 -32.32
CA ILE A 266 -2.06 17.98 -33.67
C ILE A 266 -3.47 17.37 -33.69
N ALA A 267 -3.73 16.31 -32.92
CA ALA A 267 -5.05 15.70 -32.86
C ALA A 267 -6.08 16.66 -32.23
N PHE A 268 -5.69 17.44 -31.23
CA PHE A 268 -6.54 18.49 -30.64
C PHE A 268 -6.76 19.67 -31.60
N GLN A 269 -5.76 20.03 -32.41
CA GLN A 269 -5.92 21.05 -33.46
C GLN A 269 -6.91 20.61 -34.54
N GLU A 270 -6.82 19.35 -35.00
CA GLU A 270 -7.77 18.79 -35.96
C GLU A 270 -9.18 18.63 -35.35
N LEU A 271 -9.27 18.26 -34.07
CA LEU A 271 -10.54 18.22 -33.33
C LEU A 271 -11.17 19.61 -33.26
N LEU A 272 -10.40 20.64 -32.87
CA LEU A 272 -10.87 22.02 -32.80
C LEU A 272 -11.41 22.49 -34.15
N LYS A 273 -10.64 22.26 -35.23
CA LYS A 273 -11.04 22.59 -36.60
C LYS A 273 -12.29 21.83 -37.03
N ALA A 274 -12.45 20.57 -36.64
CA ALA A 274 -13.63 19.77 -36.94
C ALA A 274 -14.88 20.33 -36.26
N VAL A 275 -14.78 20.68 -34.97
CA VAL A 275 -15.86 21.31 -34.19
C VAL A 275 -16.25 22.66 -34.77
N GLU A 276 -15.27 23.55 -35.03
CA GLU A 276 -15.53 24.88 -35.61
C GLU A 276 -16.14 24.81 -37.02
N SER A 277 -15.88 23.73 -37.76
CA SER A 277 -16.43 23.49 -39.10
C SER A 277 -17.73 22.67 -39.11
N GLY A 278 -18.28 22.29 -37.94
CA GLY A 278 -19.49 21.46 -37.84
C GLY A 278 -19.35 20.04 -38.42
N ARG A 279 -18.14 19.46 -38.41
CA ARG A 279 -17.86 18.10 -38.94
C ARG A 279 -17.99 17.05 -37.84
N ASP A 280 -19.19 16.90 -37.28
CA ASP A 280 -19.43 16.11 -36.06
C ASP A 280 -19.01 14.64 -36.18
N GLY A 281 -19.27 14.00 -37.32
CA GLY A 281 -18.85 12.60 -37.53
C GLY A 281 -17.33 12.40 -37.48
N PHE A 282 -16.56 13.36 -38.01
CA PHE A 282 -15.09 13.32 -37.94
C PHE A 282 -14.59 13.65 -36.53
N ALA A 283 -15.19 14.63 -35.87
CA ALA A 283 -14.87 14.99 -34.49
C ALA A 283 -15.10 13.81 -33.52
N ASN A 284 -16.26 13.15 -33.63
CA ASN A 284 -16.57 11.96 -32.83
C ASN A 284 -15.61 10.80 -33.12
N GLY A 285 -15.22 10.59 -34.39
CA GLY A 285 -14.21 9.59 -34.73
C GLY A 285 -12.83 9.86 -34.13
N ILE A 286 -12.42 11.13 -34.01
CA ILE A 286 -11.19 11.52 -33.30
C ILE A 286 -11.31 11.19 -31.81
N VAL A 287 -12.41 11.59 -31.17
CA VAL A 287 -12.66 11.38 -29.73
C VAL A 287 -12.72 9.89 -29.39
N GLU A 288 -13.36 9.07 -30.23
CA GLU A 288 -13.38 7.61 -30.06
C GLU A 288 -11.97 7.03 -30.08
N ARG A 289 -11.11 7.52 -30.98
CA ARG A 289 -9.71 7.07 -31.04
C ARG A 289 -8.91 7.54 -29.82
N MET A 290 -9.14 8.77 -29.34
CA MET A 290 -8.57 9.28 -28.09
C MET A 290 -8.97 8.40 -26.91
N ASN A 291 -10.23 7.99 -26.79
CA ASN A 291 -10.71 7.10 -25.73
C ASN A 291 -10.06 5.73 -25.76
N ARG A 292 -9.88 5.13 -26.94
CA ARG A 292 -9.17 3.85 -27.09
C ARG A 292 -7.72 3.96 -26.62
N THR A 293 -7.03 5.04 -26.99
CA THR A 293 -5.65 5.28 -26.57
C THR A 293 -5.56 5.55 -25.05
N LEU A 294 -6.44 6.38 -24.51
CA LEU A 294 -6.52 6.68 -23.08
C LEU A 294 -6.73 5.41 -22.26
N ALA A 295 -7.67 4.56 -22.65
CA ALA A 295 -7.94 3.29 -21.98
C ALA A 295 -6.72 2.34 -22.01
N ALA A 296 -6.04 2.26 -23.15
CA ALA A 296 -4.85 1.42 -23.31
C ALA A 296 -3.67 1.92 -22.45
N SER A 297 -3.44 3.24 -22.40
CA SER A 297 -2.36 3.83 -21.62
C SER A 297 -2.60 3.73 -20.11
N LEU A 298 -3.85 3.94 -19.65
CA LEU A 298 -4.15 3.86 -18.23
C LEU A 298 -4.14 2.41 -17.72
N ASN A 299 -4.71 1.47 -18.47
CA ASN A 299 -4.92 0.09 -18.02
C ASN A 299 -5.43 0.04 -16.56
N PHE A 300 -6.38 0.92 -16.24
CA PHE A 300 -6.81 1.20 -14.87
C PHE A 300 -7.26 -0.03 -14.07
N PRO A 301 -7.94 -1.05 -14.66
CA PRO A 301 -8.33 -2.27 -13.96
C PRO A 301 -7.17 -3.06 -13.34
N LYS A 302 -5.93 -2.87 -13.83
CA LYS A 302 -4.73 -3.48 -13.23
C LYS A 302 -4.44 -2.89 -11.84
N TRP A 303 -4.73 -1.61 -11.66
CA TRP A 303 -4.31 -0.82 -10.49
C TRP A 303 -5.42 -0.64 -9.48
N TRP A 304 -6.66 -0.46 -9.94
CA TRP A 304 -7.82 -0.23 -9.09
C TRP A 304 -8.60 -1.53 -8.87
N SER A 305 -8.53 -2.07 -7.65
CA SER A 305 -9.17 -3.36 -7.32
C SER A 305 -10.68 -3.28 -7.14
N GLN A 306 -11.23 -2.08 -6.91
CA GLN A 306 -12.63 -1.90 -6.54
C GLN A 306 -13.58 -1.89 -7.74
N ASP A 307 -13.09 -1.54 -8.93
CA ASP A 307 -13.87 -1.53 -10.17
C ASP A 307 -13.01 -1.92 -11.38
N ASN A 308 -13.15 -3.15 -11.86
CA ASN A 308 -12.43 -3.67 -13.03
C ASN A 308 -13.07 -3.31 -14.38
N GLN A 309 -14.30 -2.78 -14.36
CA GLN A 309 -15.03 -2.28 -15.53
C GLN A 309 -14.96 -0.75 -15.62
N PHE A 310 -14.26 -0.11 -14.68
CA PHE A 310 -14.02 1.32 -14.68
C PHE A 310 -13.36 1.79 -15.99
N GLN A 311 -13.95 2.81 -16.58
CA GLN A 311 -13.42 3.50 -17.76
C GLN A 311 -13.49 5.00 -17.54
N LEU A 312 -12.35 5.66 -17.71
CA LEU A 312 -12.30 7.11 -17.89
C LEU A 312 -12.46 7.41 -19.38
N LEU A 313 -13.45 8.22 -19.72
CA LEU A 313 -13.83 8.56 -21.09
C LEU A 313 -13.80 10.07 -21.29
N LEU A 314 -13.55 10.47 -22.53
CA LEU A 314 -13.69 11.80 -23.05
C LEU A 314 -14.97 11.89 -23.87
N THR A 315 -15.81 12.85 -23.54
CA THR A 315 -17.02 13.17 -24.28
C THR A 315 -16.92 14.59 -24.81
N LEU A 316 -17.03 14.74 -26.13
CA LEU A 316 -17.07 16.04 -26.78
C LEU A 316 -18.39 16.74 -26.46
N ARG A 317 -18.33 17.93 -25.86
CA ARG A 317 -19.49 18.79 -25.67
C ARG A 317 -19.12 20.22 -26.03
N ASP A 318 -19.69 20.71 -27.13
CA ASP A 318 -19.37 22.03 -27.70
C ASP A 318 -17.86 22.15 -28.01
N GLN A 319 -17.15 23.05 -27.34
CA GLN A 319 -15.71 23.27 -27.49
C GLN A 319 -14.89 22.68 -26.33
N ASP A 320 -15.48 21.77 -25.56
CA ASP A 320 -14.87 21.16 -24.39
C ASP A 320 -14.82 19.63 -24.52
N LEU A 321 -13.74 19.03 -24.03
CA LEU A 321 -13.67 17.62 -23.72
C LEU A 321 -14.04 17.43 -22.26
N VAL A 322 -15.15 16.73 -22.01
CA VAL A 322 -15.65 16.42 -20.67
C VAL A 322 -15.13 15.06 -20.26
N PHE A 323 -14.57 14.97 -19.05
CA PHE A 323 -14.23 13.69 -18.45
C PHE A 323 -15.50 13.04 -17.89
N THR A 324 -15.83 11.88 -18.41
CA THR A 324 -16.91 11.04 -17.89
C THR A 324 -16.34 9.72 -17.39
N ILE A 325 -17.01 9.14 -16.41
CA ILE A 325 -16.66 7.86 -15.84
C ILE A 325 -17.78 6.90 -16.19
N ARG A 326 -17.44 5.83 -16.90
CA ARG A 326 -18.32 4.67 -17.03
C ARG A 326 -17.90 3.63 -16.00
N ASP A 327 -18.85 3.18 -15.20
CA ASP A 327 -18.64 2.11 -14.23
C ASP A 327 -19.23 0.78 -14.73
N ARG A 328 -19.21 -0.22 -13.84
CA ARG A 328 -19.79 -1.55 -14.06
C ARG A 328 -21.27 -1.60 -14.45
N THR A 329 -22.05 -0.53 -14.23
CA THR A 329 -23.46 -0.47 -14.65
C THR A 329 -23.60 -0.10 -16.13
N GLY A 330 -22.52 0.37 -16.76
CA GLY A 330 -22.53 0.93 -18.11
C GLY A 330 -23.02 2.38 -18.15
N THR A 331 -23.50 2.92 -17.03
CA THR A 331 -23.92 4.31 -16.89
C THR A 331 -22.70 5.23 -16.89
N GLU A 332 -22.80 6.34 -17.64
CA GLU A 332 -21.79 7.38 -17.69
C GLU A 332 -22.14 8.50 -16.71
N TYR A 333 -21.24 8.78 -15.79
CA TYR A 333 -21.33 9.86 -14.82
C TYR A 333 -20.32 10.93 -15.17
N SER A 334 -20.56 12.18 -14.76
CA SER A 334 -19.48 13.17 -14.75
C SER A 334 -18.41 12.73 -13.75
N ALA A 335 -17.15 13.10 -14.02
CA ALA A 335 -16.05 12.83 -13.09
C ALA A 335 -16.37 13.34 -11.68
N ASP A 336 -17.12 14.45 -11.59
CA ASP A 336 -17.46 15.08 -10.32
C ASP A 336 -18.48 14.33 -9.44
N GLU A 337 -19.30 13.46 -10.03
CA GLU A 337 -20.36 12.72 -9.33
C GLU A 337 -19.87 11.48 -8.59
N ARG A 338 -18.59 11.10 -8.72
CA ARG A 338 -18.01 9.93 -8.04
C ARG A 338 -17.41 10.25 -6.67
N SER A 339 -17.24 9.19 -5.88
CA SER A 339 -16.66 9.26 -4.54
C SER A 339 -15.30 9.95 -4.56
N GLY A 340 -15.04 10.79 -3.56
CA GLY A 340 -13.77 11.51 -3.43
C GLY A 340 -12.57 10.58 -3.59
N GLY A 341 -12.57 9.41 -2.94
CA GLY A 341 -11.46 8.46 -2.98
C GLY A 341 -11.03 8.01 -4.38
N LEU A 342 -11.96 7.81 -5.31
CA LEU A 342 -11.61 7.47 -6.69
C LEU A 342 -10.95 8.65 -7.42
N LYS A 343 -11.45 9.88 -7.21
CA LYS A 343 -10.84 11.08 -7.80
C LYS A 343 -9.40 11.25 -7.33
N TYR A 344 -9.16 11.04 -6.04
CA TYR A 344 -7.82 11.14 -5.45
C TYR A 344 -6.90 10.04 -5.96
N PHE A 345 -7.35 8.78 -5.99
CA PHE A 345 -6.57 7.69 -6.56
C PHE A 345 -6.21 7.95 -8.04
N LEU A 346 -7.17 8.43 -8.84
CA LEU A 346 -6.93 8.76 -10.23
C LEU A 346 -5.90 9.89 -10.37
N SER A 347 -5.93 10.89 -9.50
CA SER A 347 -4.88 11.92 -9.46
C SER A 347 -3.50 11.35 -9.19
N TYR A 348 -3.36 10.50 -8.15
CA TYR A 348 -2.10 9.80 -7.86
C TYR A 348 -1.61 9.04 -9.08
N PHE A 349 -2.51 8.29 -9.69
CA PHE A 349 -2.18 7.40 -10.78
C PHE A 349 -1.75 8.17 -12.04
N VAL A 350 -2.42 9.27 -12.36
CA VAL A 350 -2.03 10.14 -13.47
C VAL A 350 -0.66 10.78 -13.21
N GLN A 351 -0.43 11.35 -12.03
CA GLN A 351 0.86 11.96 -11.69
C GLN A 351 1.99 10.91 -11.70
N TYR A 352 1.72 9.71 -11.20
CA TYR A 352 2.66 8.59 -11.26
C TYR A 352 3.00 8.19 -12.70
N LEU A 353 2.01 8.10 -13.60
CA LEU A 353 2.26 7.75 -15.01
C LEU A 353 2.93 8.89 -15.79
N ALA A 354 2.64 10.13 -15.43
CA ALA A 354 3.18 11.34 -16.08
C ALA A 354 4.58 11.73 -15.56
N HIS A 355 5.03 11.13 -14.45
CA HIS A 355 6.33 11.43 -13.85
C HIS A 355 7.47 11.03 -14.79
N GLU A 356 8.23 12.02 -15.23
CA GLU A 356 9.44 11.86 -16.03
C GLU A 356 10.66 12.14 -15.15
N PRO A 357 11.62 11.20 -15.03
CA PRO A 357 12.79 11.42 -14.20
C PRO A 357 13.65 12.58 -14.74
N PRO A 358 14.46 13.23 -13.88
CA PRO A 358 15.33 14.32 -14.26
C PRO A 358 16.26 13.93 -15.41
N LYS A 359 16.40 14.81 -16.40
CA LYS A 359 17.34 14.62 -17.53
C LYS A 359 18.79 14.42 -17.10
N SER A 360 19.14 14.87 -15.88
CA SER A 360 20.46 14.70 -15.29
C SER A 360 20.73 13.27 -14.80
N ALA A 361 19.73 12.37 -14.82
CA ALA A 361 19.79 11.01 -14.30
C ALA A 361 20.26 10.93 -12.84
N VAL A 362 20.03 12.00 -12.07
CA VAL A 362 20.30 12.03 -10.64
C VAL A 362 19.20 11.24 -9.92
N PRO A 363 19.54 10.40 -8.91
CA PRO A 363 18.54 9.63 -8.17
C PRO A 363 17.42 10.51 -7.60
N GLU A 364 16.22 9.96 -7.50
CA GLU A 364 15.06 10.64 -6.92
C GLU A 364 14.59 10.00 -5.62
N ILE A 365 13.93 10.80 -4.79
CA ILE A 365 13.20 10.38 -3.60
C ILE A 365 11.79 10.94 -3.58
N LEU A 366 10.79 10.07 -3.56
CA LEU A 366 9.38 10.41 -3.37
C LEU A 366 9.09 10.55 -1.87
N LEU A 367 8.58 11.72 -1.47
CA LEU A 367 8.15 11.99 -0.10
C LEU A 367 6.63 12.16 -0.05
N MET A 368 5.94 11.45 0.84
CA MET A 368 4.48 11.51 0.93
C MET A 368 4.00 11.63 2.38
N ASP A 369 3.21 12.67 2.66
CA ASP A 369 2.63 12.92 3.98
C ASP A 369 1.14 12.53 3.99
N GLU A 370 0.79 11.51 4.79
CA GLU A 370 -0.57 11.00 4.97
C GLU A 370 -1.37 10.86 3.66
N PRO A 371 -0.87 10.11 2.67
CA PRO A 371 -1.49 10.06 1.36
C PRO A 371 -2.83 9.28 1.35
N ASP A 372 -3.24 8.73 2.50
CA ASP A 372 -4.44 7.94 2.72
C ASP A 372 -5.73 8.72 3.01
N ALA A 373 -5.66 10.05 3.25
CA ALA A 373 -6.73 10.87 3.82
C ALA A 373 -8.15 10.69 3.21
N TYR A 374 -8.25 10.30 1.93
CA TYR A 374 -9.53 10.14 1.23
C TYR A 374 -9.75 8.74 0.63
N LEU A 375 -8.84 7.80 0.86
CA LEU A 375 -8.89 6.46 0.27
C LEU A 375 -9.56 5.46 1.22
N SER A 376 -10.39 4.57 0.66
CA SER A 376 -10.88 3.38 1.38
C SER A 376 -9.73 2.43 1.69
N SER A 377 -9.92 1.47 2.60
CA SER A 377 -8.91 0.45 2.93
C SER A 377 -8.38 -0.29 1.69
N ALA A 378 -9.25 -0.63 0.75
CA ALA A 378 -8.86 -1.20 -0.54
C ALA A 378 -8.06 -0.20 -1.40
N GLY A 379 -8.48 1.06 -1.48
CA GLY A 379 -7.76 2.09 -2.24
C GLY A 379 -6.36 2.39 -1.68
N GLN A 380 -6.17 2.26 -0.37
CA GLN A 380 -4.85 2.39 0.27
C GLN A 380 -3.94 1.21 -0.11
N GLN A 381 -4.47 -0.01 -0.19
CA GLN A 381 -3.72 -1.16 -0.71
C GLN A 381 -3.38 -1.01 -2.20
N ASP A 382 -4.27 -0.39 -2.98
CA ASP A 382 -3.99 -0.04 -4.38
C ASP A 382 -2.86 0.99 -4.48
N LEU A 383 -2.80 1.96 -3.56
CA LEU A 383 -1.72 2.94 -3.48
C LEU A 383 -0.35 2.31 -3.12
N LEU A 384 -0.31 1.29 -2.25
CA LEU A 384 0.93 0.55 -1.96
C LEU A 384 1.54 -0.05 -3.23
N ARG A 385 0.71 -0.49 -4.18
CA ARG A 385 1.19 -1.01 -5.48
C ARG A 385 1.85 0.07 -6.32
N ILE A 386 1.35 1.31 -6.27
CA ILE A 386 1.97 2.47 -6.94
C ILE A 386 3.33 2.77 -6.32
N PHE A 387 3.44 2.78 -4.99
CA PHE A 387 4.73 2.98 -4.30
C PHE A 387 5.73 1.87 -4.60
N GLU A 388 5.28 0.62 -4.68
CA GLU A 388 6.15 -0.49 -5.05
C GLU A 388 6.66 -0.34 -6.49
N ASP A 389 5.84 0.13 -7.44
CA ASP A 389 6.29 0.33 -8.81
C ASP A 389 7.19 1.58 -8.97
N PHE A 390 7.03 2.62 -8.15
CA PHE A 390 8.06 3.68 -8.08
C PHE A 390 9.42 3.12 -7.64
N ALA A 391 9.43 2.25 -6.62
CA ALA A 391 10.67 1.72 -6.06
C ALA A 391 11.27 0.57 -6.88
N ASN A 392 10.43 -0.23 -7.52
CA ASN A 392 10.80 -1.39 -8.33
C ASN A 392 9.95 -1.41 -9.61
N PRO A 393 10.22 -0.50 -10.56
CA PRO A 393 9.37 -0.33 -11.74
C PRO A 393 9.31 -1.58 -12.60
N GLN A 394 8.11 -1.95 -13.03
CA GLN A 394 7.91 -3.03 -14.00
C GLN A 394 8.32 -2.61 -15.42
N ASN A 395 8.29 -1.31 -15.71
CA ASN A 395 8.76 -0.76 -16.97
C ASN A 395 10.29 -0.57 -16.91
N PRO A 396 11.09 -1.28 -17.73
CA PRO A 396 12.56 -1.16 -17.73
C PRO A 396 13.06 0.25 -18.11
N ASP A 397 12.24 1.06 -18.76
CA ASP A 397 12.59 2.44 -19.14
C ASP A 397 12.47 3.43 -17.96
N ARG A 398 11.88 3.01 -16.83
CA ARG A 398 11.75 3.83 -15.63
C ARG A 398 12.89 3.53 -14.65
N GLN A 399 13.46 4.59 -14.08
CA GLN A 399 14.46 4.44 -13.04
C GLN A 399 13.80 4.20 -11.67
N PRO A 400 14.36 3.30 -10.84
CA PRO A 400 13.93 3.14 -9.45
C PRO A 400 14.04 4.44 -8.66
N CYS A 401 13.03 4.71 -7.84
CA CYS A 401 12.96 5.87 -6.95
C CYS A 401 12.85 5.42 -5.50
N GLN A 402 13.59 6.06 -4.59
CA GLN A 402 13.41 5.78 -3.16
C GLN A 402 12.08 6.39 -2.69
N VAL A 403 11.24 5.64 -1.98
CA VAL A 403 9.95 6.13 -1.49
C VAL A 403 9.97 6.20 0.02
N VAL A 404 9.67 7.36 0.59
CA VAL A 404 9.46 7.54 2.03
C VAL A 404 8.12 8.17 2.25
N TYR A 405 7.24 7.47 2.96
CA TYR A 405 5.92 8.00 3.28
C TYR A 405 5.59 7.80 4.74
N VAL A 406 4.77 8.70 5.27
CA VAL A 406 4.27 8.61 6.63
C VAL A 406 2.76 8.41 6.64
N THR A 407 2.26 7.62 7.58
CA THR A 407 0.82 7.34 7.67
C THR A 407 0.40 7.00 9.09
N HIS A 408 -0.88 7.23 9.36
CA HIS A 408 -1.60 6.75 10.53
C HIS A 408 -2.48 5.53 10.23
N SER A 409 -2.62 5.15 8.96
CA SER A 409 -3.50 4.06 8.59
C SER A 409 -2.80 2.70 8.66
N PRO A 410 -3.38 1.72 9.37
CA PRO A 410 -2.90 0.34 9.32
C PRO A 410 -3.11 -0.32 7.94
N PHE A 411 -3.94 0.26 7.07
CA PHE A 411 -4.20 -0.23 5.72
C PHE A 411 -3.26 0.35 4.66
N LEU A 412 -2.42 1.34 5.01
CA LEU A 412 -1.32 1.83 4.16
C LEU A 412 0.04 1.33 4.67
N ILE A 413 0.05 0.12 5.23
CA ILE A 413 1.27 -0.57 5.64
C ILE A 413 1.35 -1.85 4.83
N ASP A 414 2.51 -2.07 4.22
CA ASP A 414 2.80 -3.35 3.59
C ASP A 414 3.26 -4.37 4.64
N LYS A 415 2.34 -5.23 5.05
CA LYS A 415 2.56 -6.28 6.04
C LYS A 415 3.51 -7.37 5.54
N ASN A 416 3.73 -7.45 4.22
CA ASN A 416 4.70 -8.38 3.64
C ASN A 416 6.15 -7.92 3.86
N HIS A 417 6.35 -6.65 4.18
CA HIS A 417 7.66 -6.01 4.25
C HIS A 417 7.88 -5.31 5.60
N GLY A 418 7.78 -6.09 6.69
CA GLY A 418 7.95 -5.58 8.05
C GLY A 418 9.32 -4.91 8.31
N GLU A 419 10.37 -5.30 7.58
CA GLU A 419 11.68 -4.62 7.64
C GLU A 419 11.66 -3.17 7.14
N ARG A 420 10.67 -2.78 6.32
CA ARG A 420 10.54 -1.43 5.76
C ARG A 420 9.84 -0.44 6.70
N ILE A 421 9.33 -0.94 7.83
CA ILE A 421 8.51 -0.16 8.77
C ILE A 421 9.41 0.47 9.84
N ARG A 422 9.29 1.80 10.00
CA ARG A 422 9.86 2.57 11.12
C ARG A 422 8.74 3.06 12.00
N VAL A 423 8.83 2.84 13.30
CA VAL A 423 7.89 3.42 14.26
C VAL A 423 8.54 4.61 14.94
N LEU A 424 7.90 5.76 14.86
CA LEU A 424 8.26 6.96 15.62
C LEU A 424 7.34 7.06 16.84
N GLU A 425 7.95 7.14 18.00
CA GLU A 425 7.27 7.28 19.29
C GLU A 425 7.59 8.64 19.91
N LYS A 426 6.62 9.18 20.65
CA LYS A 426 6.84 10.38 21.46
C LYS A 426 7.50 9.94 22.77
N GLY A 427 8.71 10.39 23.01
CA GLY A 427 9.42 10.16 24.26
C GLY A 427 8.83 10.97 25.41
N ASP A 428 9.25 10.62 26.63
CA ASP A 428 8.79 11.27 27.86
C ASP A 428 9.54 12.58 28.09
N GLY A 429 8.83 13.62 28.56
CA GLY A 429 9.46 14.88 28.95
C GLY A 429 10.23 15.57 27.80
N ASP A 430 11.54 15.71 27.97
CA ASP A 430 12.45 16.39 27.03
C ASP A 430 13.10 15.46 26.01
N GLU A 431 12.81 14.16 26.02
CA GLU A 431 13.45 13.19 25.13
C GLU A 431 13.11 13.40 23.64
N GLY A 432 11.95 13.99 23.35
CA GLY A 432 11.47 14.20 21.98
C GLY A 432 11.16 12.87 21.26
N THR A 433 11.31 12.84 19.94
CA THR A 433 11.01 11.64 19.13
C THR A 433 12.01 10.50 19.36
N ARG A 434 11.50 9.30 19.68
CA ARG A 434 12.23 8.01 19.73
C ARG A 434 11.93 7.18 18.47
N VAL A 435 12.89 6.34 18.05
CA VAL A 435 12.79 5.55 16.79
C VAL A 435 12.92 4.06 17.06
N VAL A 436 11.89 3.29 16.72
CA VAL A 436 11.95 1.83 16.62
C VAL A 436 12.29 1.45 15.18
N ARG A 437 13.51 0.92 15.01
CA ARG A 437 14.11 0.70 13.68
C ARG A 437 13.47 -0.41 12.87
N ASN A 438 12.90 -1.42 13.52
CA ASN A 438 12.27 -2.56 12.84
C ASN A 438 11.13 -3.10 13.70
N ALA A 439 9.88 -2.85 13.27
CA ALA A 439 8.69 -3.28 14.01
C ALA A 439 8.52 -4.80 14.01
N ALA A 440 8.95 -5.50 12.95
CA ALA A 440 8.81 -6.95 12.82
C ALA A 440 9.66 -7.71 13.85
N ARG A 441 10.84 -7.18 14.22
CA ARG A 441 11.68 -7.77 15.29
C ARG A 441 11.00 -7.78 16.66
N ASN A 442 10.07 -6.85 16.89
CA ASN A 442 9.36 -6.70 18.16
C ASN A 442 7.90 -7.19 18.06
N HIS A 443 7.63 -8.22 17.25
CA HIS A 443 6.29 -8.83 17.09
C HIS A 443 5.20 -7.85 16.67
N TYR A 444 5.55 -6.76 15.96
CA TYR A 444 4.62 -5.69 15.60
C TYR A 444 3.97 -5.00 16.82
N GLU A 445 4.44 -5.24 18.05
CA GLU A 445 3.87 -4.61 19.25
C GLU A 445 4.01 -3.09 19.25
N PRO A 446 5.15 -2.50 18.84
CA PRO A 446 5.24 -1.06 18.67
C PRO A 446 4.16 -0.48 17.73
N LEU A 447 3.67 -1.27 16.76
CA LEU A 447 2.57 -0.86 15.89
C LEU A 447 1.23 -0.91 16.61
N ARG A 448 0.97 -1.94 17.42
CA ARG A 448 -0.25 -2.01 18.24
C ARG A 448 -0.34 -0.83 19.20
N SER A 449 0.77 -0.51 19.87
CA SER A 449 0.89 0.66 20.73
C SER A 449 0.72 1.98 19.95
N ALA A 450 1.26 2.09 18.74
CA ALA A 450 1.16 3.30 17.90
C ALA A 450 -0.25 3.53 17.31
N PHE A 451 -1.01 2.48 17.00
CA PHE A 451 -2.36 2.58 16.43
C PHE A 451 -3.49 2.49 17.47
N GLY A 452 -3.18 2.20 18.74
CA GLY A 452 -4.17 2.12 19.82
C GLY A 452 -5.12 0.91 19.72
N SER A 453 -6.28 1.00 20.38
CA SER A 453 -7.26 -0.09 20.52
C SER A 453 -7.81 -0.65 19.20
N PHE A 454 -7.69 0.09 18.08
CA PHE A 454 -8.24 -0.28 16.79
C PHE A 454 -7.60 -1.54 16.17
N VAL A 455 -6.34 -1.85 16.51
CA VAL A 455 -5.64 -3.07 16.05
C VAL A 455 -5.69 -4.19 17.10
N ALA A 456 -5.87 -3.84 18.38
CA ALA A 456 -5.85 -4.80 19.48
C ALA A 456 -7.15 -5.61 19.61
N GLU A 457 -8.27 -5.12 19.08
CA GLU A 457 -9.60 -5.70 19.35
C GLU A 457 -10.15 -6.65 18.28
N THR A 458 -9.56 -6.75 17.08
CA THR A 458 -10.13 -7.60 16.01
C THR A 458 -9.16 -8.70 15.61
N THR A 459 -9.41 -9.92 16.10
CA THR A 459 -8.68 -11.14 15.70
C THR A 459 -8.82 -11.45 14.19
N PHE A 460 -9.78 -10.82 13.50
CA PHE A 460 -10.10 -11.05 12.08
C PHE A 460 -10.14 -9.73 11.29
N ILE A 461 -8.96 -9.17 10.97
CA ILE A 461 -8.84 -7.85 10.31
C ILE A 461 -8.98 -7.94 8.78
N SER A 462 -8.63 -9.08 8.18
CA SER A 462 -8.55 -9.21 6.72
C SER A 462 -9.72 -9.96 6.11
N ASN A 463 -9.86 -9.82 4.79
CA ASN A 463 -10.81 -10.53 3.93
C ASN A 463 -10.69 -12.06 4.07
N CYS A 464 -9.47 -12.55 4.33
CA CYS A 464 -9.19 -13.95 4.64
C CYS A 464 -8.28 -14.08 5.87
N ASN A 465 -8.56 -15.08 6.71
CA ASN A 465 -7.85 -15.35 7.95
C ASN A 465 -7.39 -16.83 7.95
N LEU A 466 -6.11 -17.03 8.22
CA LEU A 466 -5.49 -18.34 8.40
C LEU A 466 -5.34 -18.60 9.89
N VAL A 467 -6.13 -19.51 10.42
CA VAL A 467 -6.08 -19.93 11.83
C VAL A 467 -4.96 -20.95 12.00
N LEU A 468 -4.08 -20.69 12.95
CA LEU A 468 -2.86 -21.44 13.25
C LEU A 468 -2.92 -21.98 14.68
N GLU A 469 -2.15 -23.01 14.99
CA GLU A 469 -2.10 -23.55 16.34
C GLU A 469 -1.43 -22.58 17.31
N GLY A 470 -0.26 -22.06 16.93
CA GLY A 470 0.60 -21.29 17.83
C GLY A 470 1.17 -20.00 17.24
N MET A 471 1.80 -19.23 18.13
CA MET A 471 2.55 -18.03 17.76
C MET A 471 3.84 -18.38 16.98
N SER A 472 4.42 -19.55 17.23
CA SER A 472 5.57 -20.09 16.49
C SER A 472 5.28 -20.17 15.00
N ASP A 473 4.11 -20.70 14.63
CA ASP A 473 3.71 -20.91 13.24
C ASP A 473 3.53 -19.57 12.55
N GLN A 474 2.92 -18.60 13.23
CA GLN A 474 2.79 -17.24 12.73
C GLN A 474 4.17 -16.63 12.43
N VAL A 475 5.12 -16.74 13.37
CA VAL A 475 6.47 -16.22 13.21
C VAL A 475 7.20 -16.92 12.05
N MET A 476 7.11 -18.24 11.95
CA MET A 476 7.71 -19.03 10.86
C MET A 476 7.13 -18.64 9.51
N LEU A 477 5.80 -18.67 9.33
CA LEU A 477 5.15 -18.37 8.06
C LEU A 477 5.40 -16.92 7.61
N ALA A 478 5.30 -15.95 8.52
CA ALA A 478 5.56 -14.55 8.20
C ALA A 478 7.01 -14.32 7.79
N SER A 479 7.96 -14.91 8.51
CA SER A 479 9.38 -14.74 8.25
C SER A 479 9.84 -15.44 6.97
N MET A 480 9.34 -16.65 6.72
CA MET A 480 9.62 -17.39 5.49
C MET A 480 8.99 -16.72 4.27
N SER A 481 7.77 -16.18 4.40
CA SER A 481 7.16 -15.38 3.33
C SER A 481 8.01 -14.14 3.01
N ALA A 482 8.46 -13.40 4.04
CA ALA A 482 9.33 -12.24 3.87
C ALA A 482 10.67 -12.61 3.21
N ARG A 483 11.28 -13.73 3.61
CA ARG A 483 12.52 -14.25 3.02
C ARG A 483 12.34 -14.56 1.53
N LEU A 484 11.34 -15.36 1.18
CA LEU A 484 11.06 -15.73 -0.21
C LEU A 484 10.73 -14.50 -1.08
N ARG A 485 10.04 -13.51 -0.53
CA ARG A 485 9.77 -12.24 -1.23
C ARG A 485 11.06 -11.46 -1.53
N ARG A 486 12.04 -11.42 -0.61
CA ARG A 486 13.35 -10.79 -0.88
C ARG A 486 14.11 -11.46 -2.00
N GLN A 487 13.92 -12.78 -2.19
CA GLN A 487 14.46 -13.53 -3.32
C GLN A 487 13.70 -13.31 -4.64
N ARG A 488 12.65 -12.47 -4.65
CA ARG A 488 11.80 -12.16 -5.81
C ARG A 488 11.17 -13.41 -6.45
N VAL A 489 10.78 -14.39 -5.65
CA VAL A 489 10.04 -15.57 -6.14
C VAL A 489 8.65 -15.18 -6.65
N ALA A 490 8.04 -16.06 -7.45
CA ALA A 490 6.68 -15.86 -7.93
C ALA A 490 5.69 -15.63 -6.77
N SER A 491 4.65 -14.82 -6.99
CA SER A 491 3.64 -14.52 -5.95
C SER A 491 2.87 -15.75 -5.45
N MET A 492 2.84 -16.84 -6.22
CA MET A 492 2.24 -18.12 -5.79
C MET A 492 3.11 -18.88 -4.78
N ASP A 493 4.38 -18.50 -4.66
CA ASP A 493 5.40 -19.17 -3.85
C ASP A 493 5.63 -18.41 -2.53
N ASN A 494 4.73 -17.49 -2.16
CA ASN A 494 4.75 -16.74 -0.90
C ASN A 494 3.32 -16.43 -0.42
N LEU A 495 3.18 -15.97 0.82
CA LEU A 495 1.90 -15.52 1.37
C LEU A 495 1.76 -14.01 1.25
N ASP A 496 0.59 -13.54 0.81
CA ASP A 496 0.24 -12.13 0.84
C ASP A 496 -0.44 -11.73 2.14
N LEU A 497 0.37 -11.23 3.08
CA LEU A 497 -0.05 -10.78 4.41
C LEU A 497 -0.90 -9.50 4.38
N ASN A 498 -1.00 -8.82 3.23
CA ASN A 498 -1.92 -7.69 3.07
C ASN A 498 -3.37 -8.19 2.87
N THR A 499 -3.56 -9.38 2.30
CA THR A 499 -4.87 -10.00 2.07
C THR A 499 -5.15 -11.19 2.99
N LEU A 500 -4.14 -11.71 3.69
CA LEU A 500 -4.24 -12.81 4.65
C LEU A 500 -3.82 -12.37 6.05
N THR A 501 -4.67 -12.57 7.05
CA THR A 501 -4.27 -12.42 8.47
C THR A 501 -3.93 -13.76 9.07
N LEU A 502 -2.77 -13.87 9.71
CA LEU A 502 -2.34 -15.04 10.47
C LEU A 502 -2.91 -14.93 11.90
N VAL A 503 -3.67 -15.93 12.33
CA VAL A 503 -4.42 -15.92 13.59
C VAL A 503 -3.94 -17.08 14.48
N PRO A 504 -3.06 -16.84 15.46
CA PRO A 504 -2.61 -17.88 16.39
C PRO A 504 -3.72 -18.19 17.41
N ALA A 505 -4.11 -19.46 17.53
CA ALA A 505 -5.15 -19.91 18.45
C ALA A 505 -4.63 -20.21 19.87
N GLY A 506 -3.32 -20.42 20.01
CA GLY A 506 -2.65 -20.84 21.24
C GLY A 506 -2.55 -22.37 21.41
N SER A 507 -3.45 -23.15 20.80
CA SER A 507 -3.31 -24.61 20.62
C SER A 507 -4.35 -25.13 19.62
N ALA A 508 -4.12 -26.33 19.05
CA ALA A 508 -5.11 -27.05 18.24
C ALA A 508 -6.49 -27.15 18.90
N SER A 509 -6.53 -27.34 20.24
CA SER A 509 -7.77 -27.51 21.00
C SER A 509 -8.70 -26.28 20.96
N GLN A 510 -8.15 -25.08 20.75
CA GLN A 510 -8.90 -23.83 20.72
C GLN A 510 -9.40 -23.47 19.32
N ILE A 511 -8.81 -24.05 18.27
CA ILE A 511 -9.14 -23.77 16.87
C ILE A 511 -10.63 -24.00 16.57
N PRO A 512 -11.27 -25.14 16.96
CA PRO A 512 -12.68 -25.36 16.68
C PRO A 512 -13.60 -24.27 17.24
N TYR A 513 -13.28 -23.74 18.42
CA TYR A 513 -14.04 -22.67 19.05
C TYR A 513 -13.83 -21.32 18.35
N LEU A 514 -12.60 -20.98 17.99
CA LEU A 514 -12.30 -19.76 17.23
C LEU A 514 -12.95 -19.77 15.84
N VAL A 515 -12.89 -20.90 15.13
CA VAL A 515 -13.56 -21.06 13.84
C VAL A 515 -15.08 -20.91 14.00
N TYR A 516 -15.67 -21.47 15.06
CA TYR A 516 -17.08 -21.29 15.38
C TYR A 516 -17.45 -19.81 15.62
N LEU A 517 -16.64 -19.08 16.39
CA LEU A 517 -16.85 -17.64 16.65
C LEU A 517 -16.74 -16.81 15.37
N ALA A 518 -15.70 -17.06 14.56
CA ALA A 518 -15.48 -16.37 13.29
C ALA A 518 -16.61 -16.62 12.28
N ARG A 519 -17.21 -17.82 12.31
CA ARG A 519 -18.35 -18.21 11.47
C ARG A 519 -19.71 -17.90 12.08
N GLY A 520 -19.75 -17.08 13.14
CA GLY A 520 -20.92 -16.79 13.98
C GLY A 520 -22.19 -16.33 13.24
N ARG A 521 -23.19 -15.87 13.98
CA ARG A 521 -24.53 -15.57 13.44
C ARG A 521 -24.61 -14.32 12.57
N ASP A 522 -23.48 -13.73 12.22
CA ASP A 522 -23.46 -12.54 11.39
C ASP A 522 -23.71 -12.86 9.92
N VAL A 523 -24.17 -11.85 9.20
CA VAL A 523 -24.49 -11.95 7.77
C VAL A 523 -23.21 -12.06 6.94
N ASP A 524 -22.20 -11.31 7.34
CA ASP A 524 -20.91 -11.25 6.68
C ASP A 524 -19.91 -12.14 7.41
N ARG A 525 -19.62 -13.29 6.81
CA ARG A 525 -18.59 -14.22 7.31
C ARG A 525 -17.25 -13.92 6.62
N PRO A 526 -16.13 -13.86 7.36
CA PRO A 526 -14.82 -13.73 6.75
C PRO A 526 -14.36 -15.05 6.11
N ALA A 527 -13.46 -14.97 5.14
CA ALA A 527 -12.80 -16.17 4.62
C ALA A 527 -11.88 -16.76 5.67
N LEU A 528 -11.93 -18.08 5.80
CA LEU A 528 -11.21 -18.83 6.81
C LEU A 528 -10.53 -20.02 6.18
N ILE A 529 -9.30 -20.24 6.62
CA ILE A 529 -8.49 -21.43 6.36
C ILE A 529 -7.94 -21.86 7.71
N VAL A 530 -7.77 -23.15 7.91
CA VAL A 530 -7.17 -23.71 9.13
C VAL A 530 -5.92 -24.50 8.72
N LEU A 531 -4.80 -24.21 9.37
CA LEU A 531 -3.59 -25.02 9.32
C LEU A 531 -3.39 -25.71 10.67
N LEU A 532 -3.17 -27.02 10.63
CA LEU A 532 -2.96 -27.87 11.81
C LEU A 532 -1.73 -28.73 11.60
N ASP A 533 -1.09 -29.10 12.70
CA ASP A 533 -0.10 -30.16 12.72
C ASP A 533 -0.79 -31.51 12.48
N SER A 534 -0.05 -32.49 11.97
CA SER A 534 -0.50 -33.87 11.75
C SER A 534 -0.25 -34.76 12.97
N ASP A 535 -0.42 -34.21 14.16
CA ASP A 535 -0.26 -34.91 15.42
C ASP A 535 -1.62 -35.30 16.03
N SER A 536 -1.57 -35.94 17.20
CA SER A 536 -2.80 -36.38 17.89
C SER A 536 -3.74 -35.23 18.28
N SER A 537 -3.20 -34.03 18.47
CA SER A 537 -3.93 -32.82 18.85
C SER A 537 -4.63 -32.21 17.64
N GLY A 538 -3.92 -32.10 16.51
CA GLY A 538 -4.44 -31.70 15.22
C GLY A 538 -5.54 -32.62 14.72
N ASP A 539 -5.37 -33.94 14.82
CA ASP A 539 -6.40 -34.93 14.47
C ASP A 539 -7.69 -34.76 15.29
N GLN A 540 -7.56 -34.42 16.57
CA GLN A 540 -8.71 -34.14 17.43
C GLN A 540 -9.40 -32.83 17.03
N ALA A 541 -8.63 -31.80 16.69
CA ALA A 541 -9.16 -30.54 16.18
C ALA A 541 -9.90 -30.73 14.86
N VAL A 542 -9.37 -31.51 13.90
CA VAL A 542 -10.07 -31.85 12.65
C VAL A 542 -11.38 -32.57 12.93
N LYS A 543 -11.39 -33.57 13.82
CA LYS A 543 -12.63 -34.27 14.22
C LYS A 543 -13.65 -33.32 14.84
N ALA A 544 -13.20 -32.39 15.68
CA ALA A 544 -14.06 -31.39 16.31
C ALA A 544 -14.62 -30.39 15.28
N LEU A 545 -13.83 -29.95 14.30
CA LEU A 545 -14.26 -29.09 13.19
C LEU A 545 -15.29 -29.79 12.30
N LYS A 546 -15.07 -31.08 11.98
CA LYS A 546 -16.02 -31.90 11.20
C LYS A 546 -17.34 -32.12 11.93
N LYS A 547 -17.31 -32.33 13.24
CA LYS A 547 -18.52 -32.50 14.06
C LYS A 547 -19.28 -31.18 14.22
N GLY A 548 -18.54 -30.12 14.57
CA GLY A 548 -19.01 -28.76 14.84
C GLY A 548 -20.23 -28.65 15.78
N PRO A 549 -20.82 -27.46 15.92
CA PRO A 549 -21.98 -27.23 16.77
C PRO A 549 -23.24 -27.83 16.15
N ASN A 550 -24.06 -28.52 16.96
CA ASN A 550 -25.30 -29.19 16.53
C ASN A 550 -25.11 -30.26 15.43
N GLY A 551 -23.91 -30.86 15.33
CA GLY A 551 -23.60 -31.91 14.35
C GLY A 551 -23.41 -31.41 12.93
N LYS A 552 -23.19 -30.10 12.73
CA LYS A 552 -22.84 -29.51 11.44
C LYS A 552 -21.38 -29.09 11.44
N PRO A 553 -20.60 -29.37 10.38
CA PRO A 553 -19.22 -28.93 10.28
C PRO A 553 -19.09 -27.42 10.50
N ALA A 554 -18.09 -27.01 11.29
CA ALA A 554 -17.81 -25.60 11.56
C ALA A 554 -17.23 -24.89 10.32
N ILE A 555 -16.49 -25.65 9.50
CA ILE A 555 -15.86 -25.23 8.26
C ILE A 555 -15.87 -26.40 7.27
N ASP A 556 -15.85 -26.10 5.97
CA ASP A 556 -15.68 -27.10 4.91
C ASP A 556 -14.27 -27.71 4.99
N GLU A 557 -14.18 -29.03 4.81
CA GLU A 557 -12.93 -29.80 4.91
C GLU A 557 -11.86 -29.31 3.92
N LYS A 558 -12.27 -28.82 2.74
CA LYS A 558 -11.32 -28.28 1.75
C LYS A 558 -10.56 -27.04 2.23
N PHE A 559 -11.02 -26.37 3.29
CA PHE A 559 -10.36 -25.23 3.91
C PHE A 559 -9.53 -25.59 5.15
N VAL A 560 -9.48 -26.88 5.49
CA VAL A 560 -8.58 -27.42 6.51
C VAL A 560 -7.36 -28.02 5.80
N LEU A 561 -6.17 -27.76 6.31
CA LEU A 561 -4.92 -28.36 5.85
C LEU A 561 -4.20 -28.90 7.08
N GLN A 562 -3.95 -30.20 7.13
CA GLN A 562 -2.95 -30.75 8.04
C GLN A 562 -1.60 -30.80 7.31
N LEU A 563 -0.48 -30.57 8.01
CA LEU A 563 0.84 -30.53 7.38
C LEU A 563 1.25 -31.84 6.70
N GLY A 564 0.81 -32.98 7.23
CA GLY A 564 1.00 -34.30 6.64
C GLY A 564 0.21 -34.55 5.36
N ASP A 565 -0.76 -33.68 5.02
CA ASP A 565 -1.49 -33.74 3.72
C ASP A 565 -0.68 -33.11 2.57
N LEU A 566 0.46 -32.48 2.87
CA LEU A 566 1.34 -31.91 1.84
C LEU A 566 1.95 -33.03 0.96
N PRO A 567 2.30 -32.74 -0.30
CA PRO A 567 2.85 -33.74 -1.21
C PRO A 567 4.22 -34.24 -0.74
N SER A 568 4.24 -35.37 -0.03
CA SER A 568 5.42 -35.93 0.64
C SER A 568 6.56 -36.30 -0.33
N ASN A 569 6.24 -36.57 -1.59
CA ASN A 569 7.21 -36.84 -2.65
C ASN A 569 7.98 -35.60 -3.13
N GLU A 570 7.49 -34.39 -2.83
CA GLU A 570 8.10 -33.12 -3.19
C GLU A 570 8.81 -32.45 -2.01
N LEU A 571 8.57 -32.95 -0.79
CA LEU A 571 9.13 -32.41 0.45
C LEU A 571 10.39 -33.17 0.88
N ILE A 572 11.33 -32.44 1.46
CA ILE A 572 12.53 -33.02 2.09
C ILE A 572 12.49 -32.67 3.57
N SER A 573 12.10 -33.64 4.40
CA SER A 573 12.10 -33.53 5.87
C SER A 573 13.27 -34.32 6.44
N THR A 574 13.87 -33.82 7.52
CA THR A 574 14.82 -34.60 8.33
C THR A 574 14.13 -35.53 9.32
N TYR A 575 12.84 -35.32 9.59
CA TYR A 575 12.06 -36.19 10.44
C TYR A 575 11.63 -37.46 9.67
N PRO A 576 11.89 -38.69 10.20
CA PRO A 576 11.67 -39.94 9.46
C PRO A 576 10.23 -40.19 8.99
N ASP A 577 9.23 -39.74 9.75
CA ASP A 577 7.82 -39.95 9.37
C ASP A 577 7.26 -38.86 8.43
N GLY A 578 8.13 -37.97 7.93
CA GLY A 578 7.75 -36.90 7.01
C GLY A 578 7.53 -35.56 7.71
N VAL A 579 6.56 -34.78 7.25
CA VAL A 579 6.21 -33.48 7.85
C VAL A 579 4.99 -33.67 8.73
N VAL A 580 5.17 -33.55 10.04
CA VAL A 580 4.09 -33.64 11.03
C VAL A 580 3.81 -32.26 11.64
N ALA A 581 4.87 -31.53 11.98
CA ALA A 581 4.80 -30.17 12.50
C ALA A 581 5.56 -29.19 11.59
N ILE A 582 5.34 -27.89 11.76
CA ILE A 582 5.93 -26.87 10.88
C ILE A 582 7.47 -26.87 10.96
N GLU A 583 8.03 -27.27 12.11
CA GLU A 583 9.47 -27.37 12.32
C GLU A 583 10.12 -28.49 11.47
N ASP A 584 9.35 -29.48 11.01
CA ASP A 584 9.85 -30.57 10.15
C ASP A 584 10.15 -30.09 8.71
N LEU A 585 9.71 -28.89 8.34
CA LEU A 585 10.08 -28.25 7.07
C LEU A 585 11.52 -27.70 7.10
N ILE A 586 12.19 -27.71 8.26
CA ILE A 586 13.50 -27.10 8.49
C ILE A 586 14.57 -28.19 8.53
N PRO A 587 15.59 -28.13 7.64
CA PRO A 587 16.72 -29.05 7.71
C PRO A 587 17.50 -28.92 9.03
N LEU A 588 17.97 -30.04 9.59
CA LEU A 588 18.82 -30.06 10.81
C LEU A 588 20.07 -29.19 10.71
N THR A 589 20.64 -29.05 9.51
CA THR A 589 21.79 -28.19 9.23
C THR A 589 21.50 -26.71 9.51
N ILE A 590 20.24 -26.29 9.49
CA ILE A 590 19.78 -24.96 9.92
C ILE A 590 19.29 -25.01 11.37
N ALA A 591 18.54 -26.04 11.74
CA ALA A 591 17.89 -26.13 13.04
C ALA A 591 18.90 -26.18 14.20
N ILE A 592 20.03 -26.87 14.04
CA ILE A 592 21.07 -26.96 15.07
C ILE A 592 21.75 -25.59 15.30
N PRO A 593 22.25 -24.88 14.27
CA PRO A 593 22.71 -23.51 14.45
C PRO A 593 21.64 -22.57 15.05
N ALA A 594 20.36 -22.77 14.74
CA ALA A 594 19.27 -22.01 15.35
C ALA A 594 19.14 -22.27 16.86
N VAL A 595 19.27 -23.52 17.32
CA VAL A 595 19.34 -23.84 18.77
C VAL A 595 20.55 -23.17 19.43
N LYS A 596 21.71 -23.14 18.76
CA LYS A 596 22.91 -22.45 19.26
C LYS A 596 22.70 -20.94 19.37
N GLN A 597 22.05 -20.33 18.38
CA GLN A 597 21.71 -18.91 18.40
C GLN A 597 20.71 -18.59 19.51
N TYR A 598 19.67 -19.42 19.68
CA TYR A 598 18.72 -19.31 20.80
C TYR A 598 19.45 -19.38 22.15
N ALA A 599 20.36 -20.35 22.32
CA ALA A 599 21.13 -20.49 23.55
C ALA A 599 21.96 -19.24 23.88
N LYS A 600 22.58 -18.61 22.88
CA LYS A 600 23.33 -17.35 23.06
C LYS A 600 22.46 -16.17 23.51
N GLU A 601 21.21 -16.15 23.07
CA GLU A 601 20.29 -15.05 23.37
C GLU A 601 19.61 -15.21 24.74
N PHE A 602 19.29 -16.45 25.13
CA PHE A 602 18.40 -16.72 26.27
C PHE A 602 19.07 -17.42 27.46
N LEU A 603 20.24 -18.03 27.30
CA LEU A 603 20.93 -18.76 28.38
C LEU A 603 22.15 -18.02 28.92
N ALA A 604 22.64 -18.46 30.08
CA ALA A 604 23.91 -17.96 30.61
C ALA A 604 25.08 -18.36 29.69
N PRO A 605 26.17 -17.57 29.61
CA PRO A 605 27.29 -17.84 28.70
C PRO A 605 27.91 -19.24 28.83
N GLN A 606 27.89 -19.83 30.03
CA GLN A 606 28.41 -21.18 30.27
C GLN A 606 27.51 -22.27 29.69
N GLU A 607 26.19 -22.12 29.82
CA GLU A 607 25.19 -23.04 29.27
C GLU A 607 25.15 -22.93 27.75
N ALA A 608 25.20 -21.70 27.22
CA ALA A 608 25.31 -21.44 25.78
C ALA A 608 26.56 -22.08 25.17
N ALA A 609 27.71 -22.00 25.86
CA ALA A 609 28.95 -22.64 25.42
C ALA A 609 28.85 -24.18 25.38
N ALA A 610 28.04 -24.80 26.26
CA ALA A 610 27.85 -26.25 26.24
C ALA A 610 27.12 -26.72 24.98
N LEU A 611 26.22 -25.90 24.43
CA LEU A 611 25.45 -26.20 23.22
C LEU A 611 26.22 -25.91 21.91
N GLU A 612 27.36 -25.23 21.95
CA GLU A 612 28.21 -25.01 20.77
C GLU A 612 28.71 -26.34 20.15
N ALA A 613 28.89 -27.36 20.99
CA ALA A 613 29.31 -28.70 20.60
C ALA A 613 28.16 -29.58 20.09
N LEU A 614 26.94 -29.05 19.91
CA LEU A 614 25.80 -29.79 19.35
C LEU A 614 26.02 -30.05 17.85
N THR A 615 25.84 -31.30 17.42
CA THR A 615 26.03 -31.77 16.03
C THR A 615 24.83 -32.59 15.56
N PRO A 616 24.69 -32.85 14.25
CA PRO A 616 23.59 -33.68 13.73
C PRO A 616 23.53 -35.09 14.31
N GLU A 617 24.66 -35.67 14.71
CA GLU A 617 24.74 -37.02 15.29
C GLU A 617 24.13 -37.11 16.70
N ASP A 618 23.98 -35.97 17.37
CA ASP A 618 23.38 -35.89 18.70
C ASP A 618 21.84 -35.91 18.67
N VAL A 619 21.25 -35.71 17.49
CA VAL A 619 19.80 -35.64 17.31
C VAL A 619 19.27 -37.03 16.98
N SER A 620 18.61 -37.68 17.95
CA SER A 620 17.84 -38.91 17.73
C SER A 620 16.35 -38.60 17.62
N PHE A 621 15.69 -39.26 16.67
CA PHE A 621 14.24 -39.17 16.45
C PHE A 621 13.46 -40.30 17.13
N ASP A 622 14.13 -41.21 17.85
CA ASP A 622 13.47 -42.31 18.56
C ASP A 622 12.52 -41.77 19.63
N ASP A 623 11.27 -42.22 19.65
CA ASP A 623 10.22 -41.76 20.59
C ASP A 623 10.06 -40.23 20.62
N THR A 624 10.21 -39.55 19.47
CA THR A 624 9.95 -38.10 19.33
C THR A 624 8.67 -37.82 18.54
N SER A 625 8.07 -36.65 18.75
CA SER A 625 6.89 -36.20 17.99
C SER A 625 7.22 -35.34 16.76
N GLY A 626 8.51 -35.10 16.49
CA GLY A 626 8.98 -34.27 15.38
C GLY A 626 10.35 -33.64 15.66
N THR A 627 10.81 -32.80 14.73
CA THR A 627 12.13 -32.17 14.74
C THR A 627 12.37 -31.29 15.96
N HIS A 628 11.35 -30.55 16.42
CA HIS A 628 11.47 -29.70 17.61
C HIS A 628 11.79 -30.51 18.89
N ASP A 629 11.01 -31.56 19.15
CA ASP A 629 11.19 -32.42 20.34
C ASP A 629 12.55 -33.14 20.29
N ALA A 630 12.96 -33.62 19.11
CA ALA A 630 14.28 -34.21 18.91
C ALA A 630 15.43 -33.24 19.26
N LEU A 631 15.31 -31.97 18.86
CA LEU A 631 16.30 -30.92 19.16
C LEU A 631 16.31 -30.53 20.64
N GLU A 632 15.14 -30.37 21.24
CA GLU A 632 15.01 -30.07 22.67
C GLU A 632 15.67 -31.16 23.52
N ARG A 633 15.42 -32.43 23.19
CA ARG A 633 16.03 -33.58 23.87
C ARG A 633 17.55 -33.64 23.70
N ALA A 634 18.05 -33.40 22.49
CA ALA A 634 19.48 -33.38 22.21
C ALA A 634 20.22 -32.26 22.96
N ALA A 635 19.57 -31.10 23.11
CA ALA A 635 20.09 -29.98 23.89
C ALA A 635 19.97 -30.21 25.41
N ALA A 636 18.87 -30.79 25.89
CA ALA A 636 18.65 -31.13 27.30
C ALA A 636 19.64 -32.20 27.81
N ALA A 637 20.18 -33.05 26.93
CA ALA A 637 21.25 -33.98 27.27
C ALA A 637 22.59 -33.27 27.62
N ARG A 638 22.76 -32.00 27.21
CA ARG A 638 23.96 -31.18 27.49
C ARG A 638 23.72 -30.12 28.55
N VAL A 639 22.51 -29.58 28.63
CA VAL A 639 22.12 -28.55 29.60
C VAL A 639 20.90 -29.05 30.36
N GLU A 640 21.08 -29.34 31.65
CA GLU A 640 20.02 -29.87 32.50
C GLU A 640 18.84 -28.87 32.59
N GLY A 641 17.61 -29.36 32.39
CA GLY A 641 16.41 -28.54 32.44
C GLY A 641 16.23 -27.60 31.24
N PHE A 642 16.98 -27.78 30.16
CA PHE A 642 16.81 -26.99 28.94
C PHE A 642 15.40 -27.18 28.36
N HIS A 643 14.76 -26.05 28.04
CA HIS A 643 13.50 -26.00 27.32
C HIS A 643 13.68 -25.14 26.07
N LEU A 644 13.36 -25.72 24.91
CA LEU A 644 13.38 -24.99 23.65
C LEU A 644 12.02 -24.33 23.44
N ASP A 645 11.94 -23.02 23.65
CA ASP A 645 10.72 -22.28 23.32
C ASP A 645 10.53 -22.22 21.80
N LYS A 646 9.37 -22.66 21.30
CA LYS A 646 9.06 -22.70 19.86
C LYS A 646 9.14 -21.33 19.18
N VAL A 647 8.75 -20.24 19.86
CA VAL A 647 8.78 -18.88 19.27
C VAL A 647 10.23 -18.37 19.17
N GLY A 648 11.02 -18.56 20.23
CA GLY A 648 12.44 -18.24 20.25
C GLY A 648 13.23 -19.05 19.21
N PHE A 649 12.91 -20.34 19.06
CA PHE A 649 13.47 -21.20 18.03
C PHE A 649 13.13 -20.69 16.62
N ALA A 650 11.86 -20.42 16.33
CA ALA A 650 11.41 -19.89 15.03
C ALA A 650 12.12 -18.60 14.62
N ARG A 651 12.34 -17.68 15.58
CA ARG A 651 13.12 -16.45 15.35
C ARG A 651 14.58 -16.74 15.02
N SER A 652 15.19 -17.67 15.77
CA SER A 652 16.60 -18.04 15.62
C SER A 652 16.87 -18.69 14.26
N VAL A 653 15.95 -19.51 13.75
CA VAL A 653 16.03 -20.13 12.42
C VAL A 653 16.20 -19.07 11.34
N VAL A 654 15.36 -18.04 11.36
CA VAL A 654 15.38 -16.97 10.35
C VAL A 654 16.63 -16.11 10.48
N ASP A 655 17.06 -15.81 11.70
CA ASP A 655 18.27 -15.01 11.95
C ASP A 655 19.54 -15.72 11.47
N VAL A 656 19.63 -17.04 11.69
CA VAL A 656 20.74 -17.86 11.21
C VAL A 656 20.80 -17.88 9.68
N VAL A 657 19.68 -18.21 9.03
CA VAL A 657 19.64 -18.38 7.56
C VAL A 657 19.83 -17.07 6.79
N ASN A 658 19.63 -15.93 7.46
CA ASN A 658 19.90 -14.62 6.87
C ASN A 658 21.33 -14.09 7.12
N ARG A 659 22.12 -14.73 8.00
CA ARG A 659 23.48 -14.29 8.37
C ARG A 659 24.57 -15.20 7.84
N ASP A 660 24.28 -16.48 7.67
CA ASP A 660 25.28 -17.50 7.37
C ASP A 660 25.18 -17.97 5.92
N ASP A 661 26.15 -17.56 5.10
CA ASP A 661 26.23 -17.91 3.69
C ASP A 661 26.56 -19.42 3.49
N ASP A 662 27.14 -20.09 4.49
CA ASP A 662 27.50 -21.51 4.41
C ASP A 662 26.27 -22.44 4.43
N LEU A 663 25.09 -21.91 4.80
CA LEU A 663 23.83 -22.65 4.86
C LEU A 663 23.04 -22.63 3.54
N THR A 664 23.63 -22.15 2.44
CA THR A 664 22.92 -21.92 1.17
C THR A 664 22.15 -23.15 0.64
N GLU A 665 22.74 -24.34 0.67
CA GLU A 665 22.08 -25.57 0.17
C GLU A 665 20.89 -25.98 1.06
N ALA A 666 21.09 -25.96 2.38
CA ALA A 666 20.02 -26.24 3.34
C ALA A 666 18.90 -25.19 3.26
N ALA A 667 19.26 -23.93 3.04
CA ALA A 667 18.32 -22.84 2.88
C ALA A 667 17.49 -23.03 1.61
N ALA A 668 18.07 -23.52 0.52
CA ALA A 668 17.32 -23.85 -0.70
C ALA A 668 16.30 -24.98 -0.48
N ILE A 669 16.64 -26.00 0.31
CA ILE A 669 15.70 -27.07 0.71
C ILE A 669 14.56 -26.51 1.54
N MET A 670 14.87 -25.75 2.60
CA MET A 670 13.88 -25.10 3.44
C MET A 670 12.96 -24.18 2.63
N ASP A 671 13.55 -23.35 1.76
CA ASP A 671 12.81 -22.45 0.87
C ASP A 671 11.86 -23.26 -0.04
N ALA A 672 12.31 -24.38 -0.63
CA ALA A 672 11.46 -25.25 -1.46
C ALA A 672 10.28 -25.85 -0.68
N ASN A 673 10.53 -26.37 0.53
CA ASN A 673 9.50 -26.90 1.42
C ASN A 673 8.42 -25.85 1.74
N PHE A 674 8.82 -24.63 2.11
CA PHE A 674 7.87 -23.55 2.38
C PHE A 674 7.12 -23.07 1.14
N ARG A 675 7.72 -23.10 -0.06
CA ARG A 675 7.00 -22.78 -1.31
C ARG A 675 5.84 -23.75 -1.57
N ILE A 676 6.01 -25.04 -1.28
CA ILE A 676 4.95 -26.04 -1.41
C ILE A 676 3.79 -25.71 -0.47
N LEU A 677 4.10 -25.44 0.81
CA LEU A 677 3.10 -25.02 1.80
C LEU A 677 2.36 -23.75 1.36
N PHE A 678 3.09 -22.73 0.89
CA PHE A 678 2.51 -21.46 0.48
C PHE A 678 1.63 -21.56 -0.78
N ARG A 679 1.98 -22.42 -1.74
CA ARG A 679 1.11 -22.71 -2.89
C ARG A 679 -0.22 -23.28 -2.46
N GLU A 680 -0.20 -24.20 -1.50
CA GLU A 680 -1.40 -24.90 -1.04
C GLU A 680 -2.29 -24.01 -0.16
N LEU A 681 -1.69 -23.20 0.71
CA LEU A 681 -2.39 -22.15 1.45
C LEU A 681 -2.98 -21.09 0.50
N GLY A 682 -2.21 -20.62 -0.48
CA GLY A 682 -2.66 -19.64 -1.47
C GLY A 682 -3.80 -20.15 -2.35
N ARG A 683 -3.79 -21.45 -2.69
CA ARG A 683 -4.90 -22.11 -3.39
C ARG A 683 -6.18 -22.08 -2.55
N ARG A 684 -6.11 -22.50 -1.29
CA ARG A 684 -7.24 -22.46 -0.34
C ARG A 684 -7.75 -21.04 -0.11
N GLN A 685 -6.85 -20.06 0.00
CA GLN A 685 -7.21 -18.64 0.16
C GLN A 685 -8.04 -18.13 -1.01
N ARG A 686 -7.57 -18.35 -2.25
CA ARG A 686 -8.31 -17.94 -3.44
C ARG A 686 -9.67 -18.63 -3.53
N GLN A 687 -9.76 -19.90 -3.15
CA GLN A 687 -11.03 -20.64 -3.14
C GLN A 687 -11.99 -20.11 -2.06
N ALA A 688 -11.50 -19.87 -0.83
CA ALA A 688 -12.31 -19.37 0.28
C ALA A 688 -12.86 -17.96 0.01
N LEU A 689 -12.03 -17.08 -0.55
CA LEU A 689 -12.47 -15.74 -0.97
C LEU A 689 -13.55 -15.80 -2.06
N ARG A 690 -13.37 -16.64 -3.09
CA ARG A 690 -14.37 -16.83 -4.14
C ARG A 690 -15.71 -17.31 -3.58
N GLU A 691 -15.68 -18.32 -2.70
CA GLU A 691 -16.90 -18.88 -2.11
C GLU A 691 -17.67 -17.84 -1.30
N ILE A 692 -16.98 -17.07 -0.45
CA ILE A 692 -17.64 -16.05 0.36
C ILE A 692 -18.17 -14.89 -0.45
N THR A 693 -17.45 -14.49 -1.49
CA THR A 693 -17.98 -13.52 -2.46
C THR A 693 -19.30 -14.02 -3.08
N THR A 694 -19.33 -15.27 -3.55
CA THR A 694 -20.54 -15.89 -4.11
C THR A 694 -21.68 -15.97 -3.07
N GLU A 695 -21.37 -16.38 -1.83
CA GLU A 695 -22.36 -16.44 -0.74
C GLU A 695 -22.95 -15.07 -0.43
N LYS A 696 -22.11 -14.02 -0.35
CA LYS A 696 -22.55 -12.64 -0.10
C LYS A 696 -23.47 -12.13 -1.19
N ILE A 697 -23.11 -12.36 -2.46
CA ILE A 697 -23.93 -12.03 -3.62
C ILE A 697 -25.29 -12.74 -3.52
N SER A 698 -25.27 -14.06 -3.33
CA SER A 698 -26.49 -14.88 -3.21
C SER A 698 -27.40 -14.44 -2.06
N ALA A 699 -26.83 -14.15 -0.88
CA ALA A 699 -27.58 -13.70 0.29
C ALA A 699 -28.22 -12.32 0.06
N ARG A 700 -27.51 -11.42 -0.62
CA ARG A 700 -28.02 -10.09 -0.97
C ARG A 700 -29.18 -10.17 -1.95
N ILE A 701 -29.02 -10.95 -3.03
CA ILE A 701 -30.10 -11.19 -4.02
C ILE A 701 -31.33 -11.76 -3.31
N LYS A 702 -31.16 -12.76 -2.42
CA LYS A 702 -32.27 -13.33 -1.63
C LYS A 702 -33.03 -12.28 -0.82
N ARG A 703 -32.33 -11.33 -0.19
CA ARG A 703 -32.95 -10.26 0.61
C ARG A 703 -33.73 -9.29 -0.26
N LEU A 704 -33.10 -8.79 -1.31
CA LEU A 704 -33.73 -7.84 -2.24
C LEU A 704 -34.98 -8.49 -2.85
N LYS A 705 -34.86 -9.71 -3.36
CA LYS A 705 -36.00 -10.46 -3.90
C LYS A 705 -37.11 -10.61 -2.86
N ARG A 706 -36.78 -11.00 -1.63
CA ARG A 706 -37.78 -11.16 -0.56
C ARG A 706 -38.51 -9.86 -0.26
N SER A 707 -37.81 -8.73 -0.22
CA SER A 707 -38.42 -7.41 -0.04
C SER A 707 -39.40 -7.12 -1.18
N PHE A 708 -38.93 -7.27 -2.42
CA PHE A 708 -39.73 -7.01 -3.62
C PHE A 708 -41.01 -7.86 -3.65
N LEU A 709 -40.93 -9.15 -3.32
CA LEU A 709 -42.10 -10.04 -3.31
C LEU A 709 -43.07 -9.77 -2.15
N LEU A 710 -42.62 -9.12 -1.08
CA LEU A 710 -43.49 -8.65 0.01
C LEU A 710 -44.25 -7.39 -0.41
N ASP A 711 -43.58 -6.48 -1.09
CA ASP A 711 -44.15 -5.22 -1.57
C ASP A 711 -45.08 -5.45 -2.78
N HIS A 712 -44.82 -6.49 -3.58
CA HIS A 712 -45.54 -6.84 -4.81
C HIS A 712 -46.07 -8.29 -4.82
N PRO A 713 -47.06 -8.64 -3.99
CA PRO A 713 -47.52 -10.02 -3.83
C PRO A 713 -48.30 -10.58 -5.03
N VAL A 714 -48.99 -9.72 -5.79
CA VAL A 714 -49.92 -10.12 -6.87
C VAL A 714 -49.42 -9.72 -8.26
N GLY A 715 -48.61 -8.66 -8.35
CA GLY A 715 -48.07 -8.14 -9.61
C GLY A 715 -47.20 -6.91 -9.37
N ALA A 716 -46.35 -6.59 -10.34
CA ALA A 716 -45.54 -5.37 -10.37
C ALA A 716 -45.60 -4.74 -11.77
N THR A 717 -45.36 -3.43 -11.83
CA THR A 717 -45.12 -2.72 -13.10
C THR A 717 -43.73 -3.03 -13.64
N ARG A 718 -43.52 -2.80 -14.94
CA ARG A 718 -42.19 -2.94 -15.55
C ARG A 718 -41.17 -2.00 -14.94
N GLU A 719 -41.56 -0.78 -14.60
CA GLU A 719 -40.71 0.18 -13.88
C GLU A 719 -40.24 -0.37 -12.52
N GLN A 720 -41.17 -0.90 -11.71
CA GLN A 720 -40.84 -1.46 -10.40
C GLN A 720 -39.88 -2.66 -10.51
N ALA A 721 -40.07 -3.53 -11.50
CA ALA A 721 -39.14 -4.64 -11.73
C ALA A 721 -37.78 -4.16 -12.25
N THR A 722 -37.74 -3.12 -13.07
CA THR A 722 -36.50 -2.52 -13.57
C THR A 722 -35.68 -1.95 -12.42
N LEU A 723 -36.31 -1.12 -11.57
CA LEU A 723 -35.67 -0.56 -10.37
C LEU A 723 -35.17 -1.66 -9.43
N HIS A 724 -35.96 -2.73 -9.25
CA HIS A 724 -35.54 -3.87 -8.43
C HIS A 724 -34.30 -4.59 -8.97
N LEU A 725 -34.23 -4.81 -10.28
CA LEU A 725 -33.06 -5.42 -10.92
C LEU A 725 -31.85 -4.48 -10.87
N GLU A 726 -32.05 -3.17 -10.98
CA GLU A 726 -31.00 -2.16 -10.78
C GLU A 726 -30.46 -2.17 -9.35
N ASP A 727 -31.32 -2.29 -8.34
CA ASP A 727 -30.90 -2.43 -6.93
C ASP A 727 -30.08 -3.70 -6.70
N ILE A 728 -30.41 -4.79 -7.40
CA ILE A 728 -29.61 -6.02 -7.38
C ILE A 728 -28.25 -5.75 -8.04
N GLU A 729 -28.22 -5.20 -9.27
CA GLU A 729 -26.99 -4.93 -10.04
C GLU A 729 -26.04 -3.97 -9.32
N ALA A 730 -26.56 -2.89 -8.75
CA ALA A 730 -25.81 -1.92 -7.96
C ALA A 730 -25.09 -2.59 -6.78
N GLY A 731 -25.65 -3.70 -6.29
CA GLY A 731 -25.14 -4.46 -5.18
C GLY A 731 -24.11 -5.56 -5.47
N LEU A 732 -23.89 -5.90 -6.74
CA LEU A 732 -22.96 -6.96 -7.15
C LEU A 732 -21.52 -6.45 -7.23
N ASP A 733 -20.53 -7.24 -6.81
CA ASP A 733 -19.11 -6.90 -7.01
C ASP A 733 -18.61 -7.26 -8.43
N ASN A 734 -17.29 -7.30 -8.63
CA ASN A 734 -16.68 -7.63 -9.93
C ASN A 734 -16.16 -9.06 -10.02
N SER A 735 -16.68 -9.96 -9.19
CA SER A 735 -16.35 -11.38 -9.30
C SER A 735 -16.96 -12.00 -10.55
N LEU A 736 -16.36 -13.10 -11.03
CA LEU A 736 -16.95 -13.90 -12.10
C LEU A 736 -18.40 -14.32 -11.77
N ALA A 737 -18.67 -14.62 -10.50
CA ALA A 737 -19.99 -14.97 -10.02
C ALA A 737 -21.01 -13.82 -10.22
N ALA A 738 -20.59 -12.57 -9.98
CA ALA A 738 -21.43 -11.39 -10.23
C ALA A 738 -21.74 -11.17 -11.72
N GLU A 739 -20.77 -11.41 -12.62
CA GLU A 739 -20.99 -11.27 -14.07
C GLU A 739 -22.03 -12.26 -14.60
N ASP A 740 -22.03 -13.50 -14.10
CA ASP A 740 -23.06 -14.49 -14.45
C ASP A 740 -24.46 -14.01 -14.04
N VAL A 741 -24.58 -13.38 -12.86
CA VAL A 741 -25.85 -12.79 -12.40
C VAL A 741 -26.28 -11.63 -13.30
N LYS A 742 -25.37 -10.71 -13.65
CA LYS A 742 -25.68 -9.59 -14.57
C LYS A 742 -26.17 -10.10 -15.93
N SER A 743 -25.55 -11.16 -16.46
CA SER A 743 -25.96 -11.79 -17.71
C SER A 743 -27.40 -12.31 -17.64
N GLN A 744 -27.80 -12.90 -16.51
CA GLN A 744 -29.17 -13.34 -16.29
C GLN A 744 -30.14 -12.18 -16.13
N ILE A 745 -29.75 -11.12 -15.43
CA ILE A 745 -30.58 -9.90 -15.30
C ILE A 745 -30.89 -9.33 -16.70
N ARG A 746 -29.90 -9.25 -17.59
CA ARG A 746 -30.12 -8.83 -18.99
C ARG A 746 -31.09 -9.76 -19.72
N THR A 747 -31.02 -11.06 -19.46
CA THR A 747 -31.95 -12.03 -20.05
C THR A 747 -33.38 -11.80 -19.56
N ILE A 748 -33.57 -11.57 -18.26
CA ILE A 748 -34.86 -11.24 -17.64
C ILE A 748 -35.42 -9.93 -18.22
N ARG A 749 -34.61 -8.87 -18.30
CA ARG A 749 -35.05 -7.58 -18.89
C ARG A 749 -35.64 -7.77 -20.28
N ARG A 750 -34.98 -8.56 -21.12
CA ARG A 750 -35.42 -8.86 -22.50
C ARG A 750 -36.66 -9.75 -22.54
N GLU A 751 -36.72 -10.81 -21.74
CA GLU A 751 -37.82 -11.77 -21.72
C GLU A 751 -39.14 -11.14 -21.28
N PHE A 752 -39.09 -10.29 -20.25
CA PHE A 752 -40.27 -9.63 -19.68
C PHE A 752 -40.52 -8.23 -20.25
N LYS A 753 -39.73 -7.81 -21.26
CA LYS A 753 -39.83 -6.53 -21.96
C LYS A 753 -39.84 -5.33 -21.02
N LEU A 754 -38.93 -5.33 -20.05
CA LEU A 754 -38.95 -4.34 -18.97
C LEU A 754 -38.63 -2.91 -19.45
N ASP A 755 -37.92 -2.78 -20.58
CA ASP A 755 -37.54 -1.48 -21.17
C ASP A 755 -38.63 -0.85 -22.07
N ASP A 756 -39.80 -1.50 -22.23
CA ASP A 756 -40.93 -0.98 -23.03
C ASP A 756 -41.76 0.03 -22.20
N GLU A 757 -43.11 0.01 -22.26
CA GLU A 757 -43.96 0.95 -21.53
C GLU A 757 -43.82 0.78 -19.99
N PRO A 758 -43.24 1.75 -19.25
CA PRO A 758 -42.82 1.53 -17.84
C PRO A 758 -43.98 1.28 -16.87
N ASN A 759 -45.14 1.91 -17.16
CA ASN A 759 -46.33 1.86 -16.31
C ASN A 759 -47.17 0.60 -16.52
N GLU A 760 -46.88 -0.21 -17.55
CA GLU A 760 -47.62 -1.44 -17.79
C GLU A 760 -47.28 -2.53 -16.76
N PRO A 761 -48.25 -3.36 -16.35
CA PRO A 761 -47.99 -4.52 -15.53
C PRO A 761 -47.20 -5.58 -16.31
N ILE A 762 -46.38 -6.35 -15.60
CA ILE A 762 -45.68 -7.51 -16.18
C ILE A 762 -46.72 -8.57 -16.57
N SER A 763 -46.75 -8.93 -17.85
CA SER A 763 -47.77 -9.79 -18.45
C SER A 763 -47.79 -11.21 -17.89
N ASP A 764 -46.64 -11.77 -17.52
CA ASP A 764 -46.54 -13.04 -16.79
C ASP A 764 -45.69 -12.86 -15.53
N PHE A 765 -46.30 -12.28 -14.50
CA PHE A 765 -45.64 -12.05 -13.23
C PHE A 765 -45.21 -13.36 -12.53
N LYS A 766 -45.88 -14.48 -12.82
CA LYS A 766 -45.51 -15.78 -12.23
C LYS A 766 -44.19 -16.27 -12.83
N ALA A 767 -44.05 -16.23 -14.15
CA ALA A 767 -42.78 -16.56 -14.81
C ALA A 767 -41.65 -15.60 -14.39
N PHE A 768 -41.96 -14.31 -14.17
CA PHE A 768 -40.99 -13.34 -13.66
C PHE A 768 -40.48 -13.71 -12.26
N ARG A 769 -41.38 -14.15 -11.37
CA ARG A 769 -40.99 -14.65 -10.05
C ARG A 769 -40.09 -15.88 -10.13
N ASP A 770 -40.42 -16.82 -11.02
CA ASP A 770 -39.61 -18.03 -11.23
C ASP A 770 -38.22 -17.66 -11.78
N ALA A 771 -38.12 -16.65 -12.64
CA ALA A 771 -36.86 -16.13 -13.15
C ALA A 771 -36.01 -15.46 -12.05
N LEU A 772 -36.64 -14.67 -11.15
CA LEU A 772 -35.97 -14.13 -9.96
C LEU A 772 -35.51 -15.23 -8.98
N ASP A 773 -36.25 -16.34 -8.90
CA ASP A 773 -35.83 -17.51 -8.13
C ASP A 773 -34.61 -18.19 -8.76
N MET A 774 -34.57 -18.36 -10.08
CA MET A 774 -33.41 -18.92 -10.77
C MET A 774 -32.14 -18.07 -10.60
N LEU A 775 -32.31 -16.74 -10.54
CA LEU A 775 -31.22 -15.80 -10.27
C LEU A 775 -30.50 -16.06 -8.93
N VAL A 776 -31.21 -16.64 -7.96
CA VAL A 776 -30.71 -16.98 -6.63
C VAL A 776 -29.97 -18.33 -6.59
N TYR A 777 -30.38 -19.29 -7.42
CA TYR A 777 -29.94 -20.69 -7.31
C TYR A 777 -28.95 -21.12 -8.40
N HIS A 778 -28.82 -20.37 -9.49
CA HIS A 778 -27.90 -20.73 -10.57
C HIS A 778 -26.43 -20.78 -10.10
N GLN A 779 -26.02 -19.92 -9.16
CA GLN A 779 -24.67 -19.94 -8.59
C GLN A 779 -24.39 -21.15 -7.69
N VAL A 780 -25.42 -21.71 -7.03
CA VAL A 780 -25.30 -22.88 -6.15
C VAL A 780 -25.27 -24.18 -6.97
N ASN A 781 -26.01 -24.23 -8.07
CA ASN A 781 -26.13 -25.43 -8.91
C ASN A 781 -24.86 -25.69 -9.76
N GLN A 782 -24.16 -24.65 -10.24
CA GLN A 782 -22.90 -24.84 -10.99
C GLN A 782 -21.74 -25.41 -10.16
N VAL A 783 -21.78 -25.28 -8.83
CA VAL A 783 -20.77 -25.85 -7.92
C VAL A 783 -21.06 -27.31 -7.61
N GLN A 784 -22.30 -27.79 -7.82
CA GLN A 784 -22.67 -29.20 -7.63
C GLN A 784 -22.55 -30.04 -8.90
N GLU A 785 -22.45 -29.41 -10.08
CA GLU A 785 -22.31 -30.08 -11.38
C GLU A 785 -20.83 -30.23 -11.86
N ASN A 786 -19.84 -29.73 -11.11
CA ASN A 786 -18.40 -29.83 -11.42
C ASN A 786 -17.61 -30.62 -10.38
#